data_AF-A0A212J6U8-F1
#
_entry.id   AF-A0A212J6U8-F1
#
_cell.length_a   1.000
_cell.length_b   1.000
_cell.length_c   1.000
_cell.angle_alpha   90.00
_cell.angle_beta   90.00
_cell.angle_gamma   90.00
#
_symmetry.space_group_name_H-M   'P 1'
#
loop_
_entity.id
_entity.type
_entity.pdbx_description
1 polymer ?
#
loop_
_entity_poly.entity_id
_entity_poly.type
_entity_poly.pdbx_seq_one_letter_code
_entity_poly.pdbx_strand_id
1 'polypeptide(L)'
;MKMMRKLLALLLTLSLLAAPALALTTEQAAELLDTYYVDGVPDRVLEQTTVEGMLEALGDPYTEYFDAETYASFMDSMKDTVTYGIGVSMQEEEGGLRITEVLSGLGAEKAGILAGDLVTAVDGKTIVGVPLDTARGWISGEEGTQVLITVSRDGKSLTYTVTRAKIVIEATASTLVDGHIGYIICTTFGPETYGHFADGIEAYDDAADRWIVDLRSNGGGDVDASVQSAGTFVGSGDMAYLQDSDGRYGVYRSDEGSLSLDPVIVLTDGYTASASEMFSFIVRDRQAGLVIGERTYGKGVAQIMLDESVEPDYFEDGSALKVTAYRIFSPDGATDDRVGVIPHLLVDAGLADSVAYLLSASNPKGDTKGMLRIDMGWRWYVDLNVAASKEFLPVFTALLEAVPESTRLWLGTGGADGWQMTTADAVAERYGLTGYAARAFSDTENSPYAAAISSLATYEIISGPGDGAFLPDATLTRGQLCSLLAQALRYTSDHTGTFADVPADAYYAPAVEAMYAAGLVAGGGDGLFHPDEPVDHQQYITILARAAQRLSMKFAGIELESGSPELEQEALAPYAKWARESVWLLDGSQVNPLGMGVSLLWESLTDIAPTAPTTRAEAAAGLYSLLAYTGILPA
;
A
#
# COMPACT_ATOMS: atom_id res chain seq x y z
N MET A 1 15.83 -41.61 54.34
CA MET A 1 15.53 -43.02 54.69
C MET A 1 14.03 -43.23 54.48
N LYS A 2 13.67 -43.69 53.27
CA LYS A 2 13.03 -44.99 53.03
C LYS A 2 11.49 -44.91 53.03
N MET A 3 10.97 -45.00 51.81
CA MET A 3 9.94 -45.96 51.39
C MET A 3 8.72 -46.17 52.29
N MET A 4 7.58 -45.86 51.67
CA MET A 4 6.39 -46.72 51.56
C MET A 4 5.43 -46.83 52.76
N ARG A 5 4.22 -46.32 52.52
CA ARG A 5 2.92 -47.04 52.45
C ARG A 5 1.88 -46.04 51.88
N LYS A 6 1.38 -46.15 50.63
CA LYS A 6 0.30 -47.03 50.12
C LYS A 6 -0.96 -46.96 51.02
N LEU A 7 -2.21 -46.73 50.58
CA LEU A 7 -2.87 -46.86 49.26
C LEU A 7 -4.35 -46.33 49.33
N LEU A 8 -4.98 -46.12 48.15
CA LEU A 8 -6.43 -46.00 47.77
C LEU A 8 -7.10 -44.61 47.83
N ALA A 9 -7.85 -44.10 46.84
CA ALA A 9 -8.44 -44.60 45.58
C ALA A 9 -8.73 -43.38 44.65
N LEU A 10 -8.41 -43.39 43.35
CA LEU A 10 -9.26 -43.76 42.18
C LEU A 10 -10.32 -42.69 41.77
N LEU A 11 -10.18 -42.23 40.51
CA LEU A 11 -11.15 -41.60 39.58
C LEU A 11 -11.33 -40.05 39.54
N LEU A 12 -11.27 -39.54 38.28
CA LEU A 12 -11.63 -38.21 37.74
C LEU A 12 -10.70 -37.04 38.16
N THR A 13 -10.09 -36.24 37.29
CA THR A 13 -10.12 -36.01 35.83
C THR A 13 -8.74 -35.49 35.45
N LEU A 14 -8.00 -36.21 34.60
CA LEU A 14 -6.88 -35.65 33.88
C LEU A 14 -7.47 -35.08 32.58
N SER A 15 -7.93 -33.83 32.61
CA SER A 15 -8.15 -33.09 31.37
C SER A 15 -6.76 -32.84 30.77
N LEU A 16 -6.29 -33.77 29.95
CA LEU A 16 -5.40 -33.38 28.87
C LEU A 16 -6.19 -32.35 28.07
N LEU A 17 -5.81 -31.08 28.17
CA LEU A 17 -6.02 -30.15 27.08
C LEU A 17 -5.17 -30.70 25.92
N ALA A 18 -5.73 -31.66 25.19
CA ALA A 18 -5.33 -31.84 23.81
C ALA A 18 -5.63 -30.50 23.15
N ALA A 19 -4.63 -29.89 22.50
CA ALA A 19 -4.94 -28.87 21.51
C ALA A 19 -6.02 -29.47 20.60
N PRO A 20 -7.10 -28.73 20.26
CA PRO A 20 -8.06 -29.23 19.30
C PRO A 20 -7.26 -29.65 18.07
N ALA A 21 -7.36 -30.93 17.69
CA ALA A 21 -6.78 -31.35 16.43
C ALA A 21 -7.48 -30.51 15.34
N LEU A 22 -6.71 -29.87 14.47
CA LEU A 22 -7.29 -29.18 13.32
C LEU A 22 -8.18 -30.18 12.55
N ALA A 23 -9.31 -29.71 12.05
CA ALA A 23 -10.24 -30.58 11.34
C ALA A 23 -9.67 -31.04 10.00
N LEU A 24 -8.81 -30.22 9.39
CA LEU A 24 -8.08 -30.53 8.16
C LEU A 24 -6.92 -31.49 8.43
N THR A 25 -6.81 -32.59 7.67
CA THR A 25 -5.62 -33.46 7.73
C THR A 25 -4.46 -32.86 6.94
N THR A 26 -3.23 -33.35 7.18
CA THR A 26 -2.04 -32.95 6.42
C THR A 26 -2.15 -33.24 4.93
N GLU A 27 -2.76 -34.37 4.55
CA GLU A 27 -2.97 -34.71 3.14
C GLU A 27 -3.95 -33.75 2.48
N GLN A 28 -5.03 -33.39 3.17
CA GLN A 28 -6.02 -32.44 2.68
C GLN A 28 -5.42 -31.03 2.56
N ALA A 29 -4.65 -30.59 3.57
CA ALA A 29 -3.95 -29.31 3.51
C ALA A 29 -2.95 -29.25 2.35
N ALA A 30 -2.18 -30.32 2.14
CA ALA A 30 -1.25 -30.41 1.01
C ALA A 30 -1.98 -30.32 -0.33
N GLU A 31 -3.10 -31.02 -0.50
CA GLU A 31 -3.91 -30.98 -1.73
C GLU A 31 -4.46 -29.57 -2.02
N LEU A 32 -5.01 -28.91 -0.99
CA LEU A 32 -5.53 -27.55 -1.13
C LEU A 32 -4.41 -26.54 -1.43
N LEU A 33 -3.26 -26.65 -0.76
CA LEU A 33 -2.12 -25.77 -1.02
C LEU A 33 -1.53 -26.01 -2.42
N ASP A 34 -1.36 -27.26 -2.85
CA ASP A 34 -0.84 -27.58 -4.19
C ASP A 34 -1.78 -27.07 -5.30
N THR A 35 -3.10 -27.13 -5.05
CA THR A 35 -4.11 -26.65 -5.99
C THR A 35 -4.16 -25.12 -6.06
N TYR A 36 -4.17 -24.44 -4.90
CA TYR A 36 -4.54 -23.03 -4.84
C TYR A 36 -3.37 -22.08 -4.61
N TYR A 37 -2.25 -22.50 -4.02
CA TYR A 37 -1.18 -21.57 -3.64
C TYR A 37 -0.43 -21.02 -4.86
N VAL A 38 -0.39 -19.68 -4.98
CA VAL A 38 0.04 -18.99 -6.21
C VAL A 38 1.51 -19.24 -6.59
N ASP A 39 2.40 -19.46 -5.61
CA ASP A 39 3.85 -19.57 -5.84
C ASP A 39 4.36 -21.01 -5.95
N GLY A 40 3.45 -21.98 -5.95
CA GLY A 40 3.77 -23.40 -5.85
C GLY A 40 4.27 -23.77 -4.45
N VAL A 41 4.06 -25.03 -4.05
CA VAL A 41 4.36 -25.48 -2.69
C VAL A 41 5.72 -26.20 -2.67
N PRO A 42 6.72 -25.70 -1.92
CA PRO A 42 8.01 -26.38 -1.83
C PRO A 42 7.91 -27.76 -1.16
N ASP A 43 8.73 -28.73 -1.57
CA ASP A 43 8.77 -30.08 -0.97
C ASP A 43 8.91 -30.06 0.56
N ARG A 44 9.73 -29.14 1.10
CA ARG A 44 9.93 -28.96 2.56
C ARG A 44 8.65 -28.63 3.32
N VAL A 45 7.64 -28.08 2.65
CA VAL A 45 6.31 -27.79 3.19
C VAL A 45 5.47 -29.07 3.17
N LEU A 46 5.46 -29.78 2.04
CA LEU A 46 4.71 -31.03 1.87
C LEU A 46 5.21 -32.17 2.77
N GLU A 47 6.48 -32.13 3.18
CA GLU A 47 7.11 -33.10 4.10
C GLU A 47 6.71 -32.92 5.58
N GLN A 48 6.01 -31.85 5.93
CA GLN A 48 5.62 -31.57 7.32
C GLN A 48 4.52 -32.54 7.80
N THR A 49 4.56 -32.89 9.09
CA THR A 49 3.66 -33.90 9.68
C THR A 49 2.43 -33.32 10.39
N THR A 50 2.27 -32.00 10.40
CA THR A 50 1.08 -31.30 10.91
C THR A 50 0.72 -30.13 9.98
N VAL A 51 -0.54 -29.72 9.96
CA VAL A 51 -0.99 -28.58 9.13
C VAL A 51 -0.35 -27.28 9.61
N GLU A 52 -0.21 -27.07 10.91
CA GLU A 52 0.51 -25.90 11.45
C GLU A 52 1.98 -25.89 11.00
N GLY A 53 2.62 -27.07 10.96
CA GLY A 53 3.97 -27.22 10.47
C GLY A 53 4.07 -26.89 8.99
N MET A 54 3.07 -27.29 8.18
CA MET A 54 2.98 -26.91 6.77
C MET A 54 2.89 -25.38 6.61
N LEU A 55 1.98 -24.72 7.34
CA LEU A 55 1.80 -23.27 7.27
C LEU A 55 3.02 -22.49 7.76
N GLU A 56 3.65 -22.92 8.86
CA GLU A 56 4.89 -22.33 9.37
C GLU A 56 6.04 -22.51 8.37
N ALA A 57 6.17 -23.70 7.77
CA ALA A 57 7.18 -23.97 6.75
C ALA A 57 6.93 -23.17 5.46
N LEU A 58 5.66 -22.98 5.06
CA LEU A 58 5.30 -22.15 3.92
C LEU A 58 5.84 -20.73 4.11
N GLY A 59 5.72 -20.20 5.33
CA GLY A 59 6.26 -18.89 5.70
C GLY A 59 5.51 -17.73 5.03
N ASP A 60 4.32 -18.00 4.47
CA ASP A 60 3.41 -16.98 3.97
C ASP A 60 2.52 -16.49 5.12
N PRO A 61 2.68 -15.24 5.57
CA PRO A 61 1.90 -14.71 6.69
C PRO A 61 0.41 -14.51 6.36
N TYR A 62 -0.01 -14.70 5.11
CA TYR A 62 -1.40 -14.50 4.69
C TYR A 62 -2.18 -15.80 4.49
N THR A 63 -1.49 -16.95 4.52
CA THR A 63 -2.12 -18.27 4.45
C THR A 63 -2.31 -18.81 5.87
N GLU A 64 -3.56 -18.93 6.31
CA GLU A 64 -3.92 -19.18 7.70
C GLU A 64 -5.11 -20.14 7.79
N TYR A 65 -5.08 -21.04 8.78
CA TYR A 65 -6.23 -21.87 9.13
C TYR A 65 -7.00 -21.22 10.28
N PHE A 66 -8.32 -21.13 10.11
CA PHE A 66 -9.25 -20.64 11.11
C PHE A 66 -10.13 -21.78 11.60
N ASP A 67 -10.24 -21.95 12.92
CA ASP A 67 -11.38 -22.68 13.47
C ASP A 67 -12.68 -21.88 13.31
N ALA A 68 -13.83 -22.51 13.56
CA ALA A 68 -15.13 -21.90 13.33
C ALA A 68 -15.36 -20.59 14.13
N GLU A 69 -14.85 -20.49 15.36
CA GLU A 69 -15.01 -19.30 16.20
C GLU A 69 -14.14 -18.15 15.69
N THR A 70 -12.89 -18.46 15.35
CA THR A 70 -11.93 -17.50 14.80
C THR A 70 -12.37 -17.02 13.42
N TYR A 71 -12.89 -17.92 12.58
CA TYR A 71 -13.40 -17.56 11.26
C TYR A 71 -14.60 -16.62 11.36
N ALA A 72 -15.57 -16.91 12.24
CA ALA A 72 -16.71 -16.03 12.47
C ALA A 72 -16.28 -14.65 12.97
N SER A 73 -15.31 -14.59 13.89
CA SER A 73 -14.77 -13.34 14.43
C SER A 73 -14.02 -12.53 13.36
N PHE A 74 -13.25 -13.20 12.51
CA PHE A 74 -12.58 -12.59 11.36
C PHE A 74 -13.59 -11.94 10.41
N MET A 75 -14.66 -12.65 10.04
CA MET A 75 -15.71 -12.13 9.16
C MET A 75 -16.49 -10.97 9.77
N ASP A 76 -16.66 -10.93 11.10
CA ASP A 76 -17.31 -9.82 11.79
C ASP A 76 -16.43 -8.57 11.85
N SER A 77 -15.10 -8.74 11.95
CA SER A 77 -14.13 -7.64 12.03
C SER A 77 -14.07 -6.74 10.80
N MET A 78 -14.58 -7.21 9.66
CA MET A 78 -14.62 -6.47 8.39
C MET A 78 -15.89 -5.64 8.20
N LYS A 79 -16.86 -5.71 9.13
CA LYS A 79 -18.16 -5.03 9.03
C LYS A 79 -18.17 -3.75 9.85
N ASP A 80 -19.18 -2.91 9.61
CA ASP A 80 -19.49 -1.79 10.49
C ASP A 80 -19.64 -2.26 11.93
N THR A 81 -18.97 -1.55 12.86
CA THR A 81 -19.01 -1.94 14.26
C THR A 81 -20.36 -1.55 14.87
N VAL A 82 -21.16 -2.56 15.21
CA VAL A 82 -22.40 -2.38 15.95
C VAL A 82 -22.11 -2.47 17.44
N THR A 83 -22.32 -1.38 18.15
CA THR A 83 -22.34 -1.38 19.62
C THR A 83 -23.65 -0.85 20.15
N TYR A 84 -23.92 -1.10 21.43
CA TYR A 84 -25.11 -0.60 22.09
C TYR A 84 -24.69 0.24 23.29
N GLY A 85 -25.18 1.47 23.33
CA GLY A 85 -24.76 2.43 24.35
C GLY A 85 -25.51 3.74 24.23
N ILE A 86 -24.91 4.79 24.80
CA ILE A 86 -25.57 6.09 24.93
C ILE A 86 -25.24 7.08 23.81
N GLY A 87 -24.31 6.75 22.90
CA GLY A 87 -23.93 7.57 21.76
C GLY A 87 -22.91 8.67 22.10
N VAL A 88 -21.79 8.30 22.71
CA VAL A 88 -20.71 9.24 23.09
C VAL A 88 -19.34 8.61 22.86
N SER A 89 -18.36 9.45 22.51
CA SER A 89 -16.93 9.11 22.53
C SER A 89 -16.34 9.56 23.85
N MET A 90 -15.46 8.74 24.44
CA MET A 90 -14.91 8.99 25.77
C MET A 90 -13.42 8.70 25.84
N GLN A 91 -12.71 9.51 26.62
CA GLN A 91 -11.30 9.32 26.97
C GLN A 91 -11.16 9.13 28.49
N GLU A 92 -10.24 8.28 28.91
CA GLU A 92 -9.91 8.16 30.32
C GLU A 92 -9.26 9.45 30.83
N GLU A 93 -9.74 9.94 31.98
CA GLU A 93 -9.17 11.10 32.66
C GLU A 93 -9.16 10.84 34.17
N GLU A 94 -8.26 11.52 34.88
CA GLU A 94 -8.23 11.44 36.34
C GLU A 94 -9.62 11.75 36.94
N GLY A 95 -10.22 10.74 37.58
CA GLY A 95 -11.52 10.86 38.23
C GLY A 95 -12.74 10.47 37.38
N GLY A 96 -12.57 9.89 36.18
CA GLY A 96 -13.71 9.36 35.41
C GLY A 96 -13.43 9.13 33.93
N LEU A 97 -14.48 9.22 33.11
CA LEU A 97 -14.38 9.17 31.64
C LEU A 97 -14.86 10.49 31.06
N ARG A 98 -13.96 11.25 30.41
CA ARG A 98 -14.30 12.51 29.77
C ARG A 98 -14.98 12.23 28.44
N ILE A 99 -16.15 12.82 28.23
CA ILE A 99 -16.85 12.80 26.96
C ILE A 99 -16.14 13.75 26.01
N THR A 100 -15.60 13.22 24.91
CA THR A 100 -14.95 13.99 23.85
C THR A 100 -15.95 14.41 22.78
N GLU A 101 -16.97 13.58 22.53
CA GLU A 101 -17.97 13.79 21.49
C GLU A 101 -19.33 13.21 21.91
N VAL A 102 -20.41 13.85 21.45
CA VAL A 102 -21.78 13.36 21.61
C VAL A 102 -22.40 13.17 20.24
N LEU A 103 -22.81 11.94 19.93
CA LEU A 103 -23.40 11.59 18.63
C LEU A 103 -24.83 12.13 18.51
N SER A 104 -25.11 12.79 17.38
CA SER A 104 -26.40 13.42 17.10
C SER A 104 -27.54 12.40 16.98
N GLY A 105 -28.73 12.77 17.44
CA GLY A 105 -29.94 11.96 17.36
C GLY A 105 -30.01 10.79 18.36
N LEU A 106 -28.97 10.57 19.17
CA LEU A 106 -28.89 9.44 20.10
C LEU A 106 -29.23 9.83 21.55
N GLY A 107 -29.17 8.84 22.44
CA GLY A 107 -29.64 8.95 23.83
C GLY A 107 -28.98 10.08 24.62
N ALA A 108 -27.66 10.21 24.54
CA ALA A 108 -26.90 11.21 25.31
C ALA A 108 -27.25 12.65 24.89
N GLU A 109 -27.33 12.93 23.59
CA GLU A 109 -27.75 14.24 23.07
C GLU A 109 -29.17 14.57 23.55
N LYS A 110 -30.12 13.64 23.38
CA LYS A 110 -31.51 13.79 23.83
C LYS A 110 -31.64 14.01 25.33
N ALA A 111 -30.72 13.45 26.13
CA ALA A 111 -30.68 13.63 27.57
C ALA A 111 -30.00 14.94 28.01
N GLY A 112 -29.28 15.63 27.12
CA GLY A 112 -28.57 16.89 27.41
C GLY A 112 -27.15 16.72 27.97
N ILE A 113 -26.54 15.55 27.74
CA ILE A 113 -25.11 15.32 27.95
C ILE A 113 -24.33 16.07 26.87
N LEU A 114 -23.18 16.65 27.22
CA LEU A 114 -22.38 17.49 26.33
C LEU A 114 -20.93 17.00 26.26
N ALA A 115 -20.24 17.32 25.16
CA ALA A 115 -18.79 17.20 25.09
C ALA A 115 -18.15 18.04 26.22
N GLY A 116 -17.14 17.48 26.88
CA GLY A 116 -16.49 18.05 28.06
C GLY A 116 -17.07 17.59 29.41
N ASP A 117 -18.18 16.86 29.43
CA ASP A 117 -18.67 16.19 30.65
C ASP A 117 -17.71 15.11 31.12
N LEU A 118 -17.51 14.98 32.44
CA LEU A 118 -16.75 13.87 33.03
C LEU A 118 -17.71 12.87 33.67
N VAL A 119 -17.89 11.68 33.08
CA VAL A 119 -18.70 10.61 33.66
C VAL A 119 -18.03 10.10 34.93
N THR A 120 -18.76 10.10 36.04
CA THR A 120 -18.25 9.70 37.37
C THR A 120 -18.99 8.50 37.98
N ALA A 121 -20.21 8.22 37.52
CA ALA A 121 -20.97 7.03 37.95
C ALA A 121 -21.99 6.55 36.91
N VAL A 122 -22.26 5.24 36.92
CA VAL A 122 -23.23 4.55 36.07
C VAL A 122 -24.16 3.72 36.97
N ASP A 123 -25.47 3.94 36.87
CA ASP A 123 -26.48 3.32 37.76
C ASP A 123 -26.15 3.48 39.26
N GLY A 124 -25.62 4.65 39.62
CA GLY A 124 -25.21 4.99 40.99
C GLY A 124 -23.91 4.33 41.46
N LYS A 125 -23.28 3.47 40.64
CA LYS A 125 -21.96 2.91 40.90
C LYS A 125 -20.89 3.85 40.38
N THR A 126 -19.97 4.27 41.25
CA THR A 126 -18.82 5.07 40.81
C THR A 126 -17.97 4.30 39.83
N ILE A 127 -17.49 4.98 38.78
CA ILE A 127 -16.54 4.43 37.82
C ILE A 127 -15.09 4.89 38.10
N VAL A 128 -14.87 5.68 39.15
CA VAL A 128 -13.53 6.15 39.53
C VAL A 128 -12.70 4.97 40.02
N GLY A 129 -11.56 4.73 39.36
CA GLY A 129 -10.66 3.61 39.68
C GLY A 129 -11.19 2.23 39.24
N VAL A 130 -12.25 2.19 38.44
CA VAL A 130 -12.75 0.97 37.78
C VAL A 130 -12.04 0.83 36.42
N PRO A 131 -11.60 -0.39 36.02
CA PRO A 131 -11.02 -0.60 34.70
C PRO A 131 -11.97 -0.12 33.58
N LEU A 132 -11.40 0.52 32.56
CA LEU A 132 -12.14 1.15 31.45
C LEU A 132 -13.19 0.21 30.84
N ASP A 133 -12.83 -1.03 30.52
CA ASP A 133 -13.73 -1.99 29.90
C ASP A 133 -14.92 -2.36 30.79
N THR A 134 -14.72 -2.37 32.12
CA THR A 134 -15.81 -2.61 33.07
C THR A 134 -16.76 -1.41 33.11
N ALA A 135 -16.23 -0.19 33.13
CA ALA A 135 -17.05 1.03 33.08
C ALA A 135 -17.84 1.12 31.77
N ARG A 136 -17.21 0.83 30.62
CA ARG A 136 -17.87 0.75 29.30
C ARG A 136 -18.96 -0.31 29.31
N GLY A 137 -18.71 -1.49 29.86
CA GLY A 137 -19.70 -2.56 30.00
C GLY A 137 -20.93 -2.17 30.82
N TRP A 138 -20.83 -1.24 31.78
CA TRP A 138 -22.00 -0.72 32.50
C TRP A 138 -22.78 0.31 31.69
N ILE A 139 -22.10 1.12 30.88
CA ILE A 139 -22.72 2.12 29.99
C ILE A 139 -23.46 1.40 28.85
N SER A 140 -22.88 0.33 28.33
CA SER A 140 -23.48 -0.54 27.32
C SER A 140 -24.59 -1.43 27.87
N GLY A 141 -25.40 -1.98 26.97
CA GLY A 141 -26.55 -2.82 27.30
C GLY A 141 -27.56 -2.88 26.16
N GLU A 142 -28.57 -3.74 26.27
CA GLU A 142 -29.55 -3.97 25.19
C GLU A 142 -30.22 -2.69 24.69
N GLU A 143 -30.51 -2.65 23.40
CA GLU A 143 -31.21 -1.54 22.74
C GLU A 143 -32.54 -1.20 23.43
N GLY A 144 -32.82 0.09 23.59
CA GLY A 144 -34.07 0.58 24.18
C GLY A 144 -34.10 0.52 25.72
N THR A 145 -33.13 -0.13 26.37
CA THR A 145 -32.99 -0.07 27.83
C THR A 145 -32.50 1.30 28.29
N GLN A 146 -32.70 1.63 29.57
CA GLN A 146 -32.24 2.89 30.15
C GLN A 146 -31.06 2.68 31.10
N VAL A 147 -30.21 3.69 31.21
CA VAL A 147 -29.08 3.76 32.13
C VAL A 147 -29.00 5.13 32.78
N LEU A 148 -28.64 5.19 34.06
CA LEU A 148 -28.38 6.44 34.76
C LEU A 148 -26.91 6.81 34.62
N ILE A 149 -26.62 7.90 33.93
CA ILE A 149 -25.27 8.44 33.76
C ILE A 149 -25.13 9.66 34.67
N THR A 150 -24.17 9.60 35.60
CA THR A 150 -23.81 10.76 36.41
C THR A 150 -22.53 11.38 35.87
N VAL A 151 -22.60 12.66 35.53
CA VAL A 151 -21.47 13.45 35.02
C VAL A 151 -21.15 14.59 35.98
N SER A 152 -19.88 15.02 35.95
CA SER A 152 -19.42 16.28 36.51
C SER A 152 -19.27 17.30 35.38
N ARG A 153 -20.00 18.42 35.48
CA ARG A 153 -19.93 19.57 34.58
C ARG A 153 -19.71 20.83 35.41
N ASP A 154 -18.62 21.54 35.18
CA ASP A 154 -18.23 22.74 35.95
C ASP A 154 -18.24 22.52 37.49
N GLY A 155 -17.83 21.31 37.92
CA GLY A 155 -17.80 20.92 39.34
C GLY A 155 -19.16 20.57 39.94
N LYS A 156 -20.23 20.55 39.17
CA LYS A 156 -21.57 20.09 39.60
C LYS A 156 -21.84 18.67 39.13
N SER A 157 -22.38 17.85 40.04
CA SER A 157 -22.85 16.51 39.72
C SER A 157 -24.25 16.58 39.10
N LEU A 158 -24.40 16.07 37.89
CA LEU A 158 -25.66 15.98 37.15
C LEU A 158 -25.93 14.52 36.80
N THR A 159 -27.17 14.06 36.96
CA THR A 159 -27.56 12.68 36.62
C THR A 159 -28.62 12.70 35.53
N TYR A 160 -28.39 11.91 34.49
CA TYR A 160 -29.21 11.80 33.30
C TYR A 160 -29.71 10.37 33.16
N THR A 161 -31.00 10.20 32.86
CA THR A 161 -31.53 8.93 32.36
C THR A 161 -31.35 8.92 30.87
N VAL A 162 -30.56 7.97 30.37
CA VAL A 162 -30.21 7.88 28.95
C VAL A 162 -30.73 6.57 28.39
N THR A 163 -31.42 6.63 27.26
CA THR A 163 -31.87 5.44 26.53
C THR A 163 -30.71 4.92 25.68
N ARG A 164 -30.38 3.63 25.82
CA ARG A 164 -29.40 2.95 24.99
C ARG A 164 -29.96 2.77 23.59
N ALA A 165 -29.12 3.03 22.60
CA ALA A 165 -29.44 2.84 21.19
C ALA A 165 -28.38 1.95 20.55
N LYS A 166 -28.76 1.32 19.43
CA LYS A 166 -27.80 0.79 18.47
C LYS A 166 -26.95 1.96 17.95
N ILE A 167 -25.64 1.84 18.05
CA ILE A 167 -24.65 2.79 17.52
C ILE A 167 -23.91 2.01 16.43
N VAL A 168 -23.97 2.52 15.21
CA VAL A 168 -23.18 2.01 14.09
C VAL A 168 -21.99 2.95 13.97
N ILE A 169 -20.78 2.42 14.15
CA ILE A 169 -19.56 3.13 13.82
C ILE A 169 -19.21 2.69 12.41
N GLU A 170 -19.51 3.57 11.46
CA GLU A 170 -19.28 3.31 10.05
C GLU A 170 -17.78 3.26 9.79
N ALA A 171 -17.33 2.20 9.13
CA ALA A 171 -15.94 2.09 8.66
C ALA A 171 -15.64 3.10 7.54
N THR A 172 -16.69 3.66 6.93
CA THR A 172 -16.60 4.63 5.85
C THR A 172 -17.54 5.78 6.12
N ALA A 173 -17.03 7.02 6.17
CA ALA A 173 -17.84 8.20 6.43
C ALA A 173 -17.42 9.36 5.53
N SER A 174 -18.40 10.20 5.16
CA SER A 174 -18.22 11.30 4.22
C SER A 174 -18.60 12.65 4.84
N THR A 175 -17.79 13.67 4.59
CA THR A 175 -18.02 15.05 5.04
C THR A 175 -17.69 16.06 3.94
N LEU A 176 -18.17 17.31 4.08
CA LEU A 176 -17.80 18.42 3.20
C LEU A 176 -16.91 19.40 3.95
N VAL A 177 -15.64 19.50 3.52
CA VAL A 177 -14.64 20.41 4.07
C VAL A 177 -14.60 21.69 3.25
N ASP A 178 -14.55 22.84 3.93
CA ASP A 178 -14.52 24.18 3.33
C ASP A 178 -15.60 24.45 2.26
N GLY A 179 -16.71 23.71 2.35
CA GLY A 179 -17.86 23.84 1.46
C GLY A 179 -17.64 23.39 0.02
N HIS A 180 -16.48 22.80 -0.32
CA HIS A 180 -16.13 22.40 -1.69
C HIS A 180 -15.24 21.15 -1.81
N ILE A 181 -14.76 20.59 -0.70
CA ILE A 181 -13.93 19.38 -0.71
C ILE A 181 -14.75 18.25 -0.11
N GLY A 182 -15.13 17.28 -0.94
CA GLY A 182 -15.70 16.02 -0.45
C GLY A 182 -14.60 15.20 0.22
N TYR A 183 -14.77 14.85 1.48
CA TYR A 183 -13.79 14.07 2.24
C TYR A 183 -14.40 12.75 2.69
N ILE A 184 -13.86 11.64 2.23
CA ILE A 184 -14.27 10.28 2.59
C ILE A 184 -13.13 9.66 3.40
N ILE A 185 -13.40 9.25 4.64
CA ILE A 185 -12.49 8.40 5.41
C ILE A 185 -12.97 6.96 5.30
N CYS A 186 -12.08 6.03 4.97
CA CYS A 186 -12.38 4.60 4.94
C CYS A 186 -11.31 3.85 5.73
N THR A 187 -11.67 3.29 6.88
CA THR A 187 -10.73 2.59 7.79
C THR A 187 -10.62 1.09 7.51
N THR A 188 -11.62 0.50 6.83
CA THR A 188 -11.59 -0.87 6.31
C THR A 188 -12.63 -1.00 5.19
N PHE A 189 -12.38 -1.87 4.22
CA PHE A 189 -13.36 -2.22 3.19
C PHE A 189 -14.26 -3.36 3.69
N GLY A 190 -15.55 -3.08 3.81
CA GLY A 190 -16.58 -4.03 4.22
C GLY A 190 -17.76 -4.06 3.23
N PRO A 191 -18.72 -4.98 3.43
CA PRO A 191 -19.89 -5.11 2.55
C PRO A 191 -20.70 -3.83 2.36
N GLU A 192 -20.69 -2.93 3.36
CA GLU A 192 -21.41 -1.66 3.36
C GLU A 192 -20.64 -0.51 2.68
N THR A 193 -19.32 -0.65 2.46
CA THR A 193 -18.43 0.44 2.04
C THR A 193 -18.88 1.09 0.74
N TYR A 194 -19.23 0.31 -0.29
CA TYR A 194 -19.70 0.88 -1.56
C TYR A 194 -20.94 1.79 -1.37
N GLY A 195 -21.90 1.36 -0.55
CA GLY A 195 -23.08 2.16 -0.25
C GLY A 195 -22.72 3.48 0.44
N HIS A 196 -21.80 3.44 1.40
CA HIS A 196 -21.31 4.64 2.10
C HIS A 196 -20.56 5.62 1.16
N PHE A 197 -19.80 5.11 0.19
CA PHE A 197 -19.19 5.94 -0.86
C PHE A 197 -20.27 6.58 -1.75
N ALA A 198 -21.23 5.80 -2.22
CA ALA A 198 -22.30 6.29 -3.10
C ALA A 198 -23.15 7.36 -2.41
N ASP A 199 -23.63 7.10 -1.20
CA ASP A 199 -24.43 8.04 -0.41
C ASP A 199 -23.64 9.33 -0.11
N GLY A 200 -22.35 9.21 0.21
CA GLY A 200 -21.46 10.34 0.45
C GLY A 200 -21.26 11.22 -0.79
N ILE A 201 -21.03 10.60 -1.94
CA ILE A 201 -20.90 11.31 -3.22
C ILE A 201 -22.21 11.99 -3.58
N GLU A 202 -23.33 11.28 -3.58
CA GLU A 202 -24.65 11.86 -3.88
C GLU A 202 -25.01 13.03 -2.95
N ALA A 203 -24.60 12.98 -1.69
CA ALA A 203 -24.87 14.04 -0.72
C ALA A 203 -24.06 15.33 -0.99
N TYR A 204 -22.86 15.23 -1.55
CA TYR A 204 -21.91 16.34 -1.61
C TYR A 204 -21.44 16.73 -3.02
N ASP A 205 -21.67 15.92 -4.07
CA ASP A 205 -21.15 16.15 -5.44
C ASP A 205 -21.59 17.50 -6.04
N ASP A 206 -22.79 17.98 -5.72
CA ASP A 206 -23.26 19.31 -6.17
C ASP A 206 -22.41 20.48 -5.63
N ALA A 207 -21.76 20.28 -4.48
CA ALA A 207 -20.94 21.28 -3.80
C ALA A 207 -19.44 21.02 -3.93
N ALA A 208 -19.04 19.76 -3.91
CA ALA A 208 -17.67 19.34 -4.04
C ALA A 208 -17.16 19.63 -5.46
N ASP A 209 -15.96 20.20 -5.57
CA ASP A 209 -15.22 20.23 -6.84
C ASP A 209 -13.94 19.41 -6.77
N ARG A 210 -13.62 18.84 -5.61
CA ARG A 210 -12.48 17.95 -5.35
C ARG A 210 -12.87 16.90 -4.32
N TRP A 211 -12.30 15.71 -4.47
CA TRP A 211 -12.47 14.62 -3.51
C TRP A 211 -11.15 14.27 -2.83
N ILE A 212 -11.22 13.93 -1.55
CA ILE A 212 -10.13 13.31 -0.79
C ILE A 212 -10.67 12.01 -0.20
N VAL A 213 -9.99 10.90 -0.47
CA VAL A 213 -10.26 9.59 0.12
C VAL A 213 -9.08 9.21 1.01
N ASP A 214 -9.30 9.15 2.31
CA ASP A 214 -8.26 8.82 3.29
C ASP A 214 -8.24 7.32 3.57
N LEU A 215 -7.17 6.65 3.09
CA LEU A 215 -6.90 5.23 3.28
C LEU A 215 -5.64 4.99 4.13
N ARG A 216 -5.12 6.02 4.80
CA ARG A 216 -4.00 5.86 5.74
C ARG A 216 -4.40 4.86 6.82
N SER A 217 -3.51 3.92 7.12
CA SER A 217 -3.72 2.87 8.12
C SER A 217 -4.88 1.92 7.84
N ASN A 218 -5.44 1.94 6.62
CA ASN A 218 -6.43 0.96 6.16
C ASN A 218 -5.73 -0.27 5.57
N GLY A 219 -5.72 -1.37 6.33
CA GLY A 219 -5.09 -2.65 5.94
C GLY A 219 -5.82 -3.43 4.82
N GLY A 220 -6.92 -2.89 4.28
CA GLY A 220 -7.70 -3.48 3.20
C GLY A 220 -9.08 -3.94 3.65
N GLY A 221 -9.46 -5.16 3.26
CA GLY A 221 -10.78 -5.72 3.52
C GLY A 221 -11.33 -6.41 2.28
N ASP A 222 -12.64 -6.32 2.08
CA ASP A 222 -13.32 -6.90 0.94
C ASP A 222 -12.88 -6.23 -0.38
N VAL A 223 -12.41 -7.08 -1.32
CA VAL A 223 -11.85 -6.62 -2.60
C VAL A 223 -12.93 -6.07 -3.52
N ASP A 224 -14.12 -6.68 -3.55
CA ASP A 224 -15.22 -6.21 -4.38
C ASP A 224 -15.69 -4.83 -3.89
N ALA A 225 -15.84 -4.66 -2.57
CA ALA A 225 -16.17 -3.36 -1.97
C ALA A 225 -15.17 -2.27 -2.40
N SER A 226 -13.86 -2.56 -2.41
CA SER A 226 -12.85 -1.62 -2.92
C SER A 226 -12.99 -1.33 -4.41
N VAL A 227 -13.17 -2.36 -5.24
CA VAL A 227 -13.30 -2.25 -6.70
C VAL A 227 -14.53 -1.42 -7.07
N GLN A 228 -15.69 -1.71 -6.48
CA GLN A 228 -16.92 -0.95 -6.74
C GLN A 228 -16.80 0.48 -6.20
N SER A 229 -16.19 0.68 -5.02
CA SER A 229 -15.98 2.03 -4.46
C SER A 229 -15.06 2.88 -5.34
N ALA A 230 -13.97 2.31 -5.88
CA ALA A 230 -13.13 3.01 -6.85
C ALA A 230 -13.91 3.35 -8.13
N GLY A 231 -14.82 2.45 -8.54
CA GLY A 231 -15.76 2.64 -9.65
C GLY A 231 -16.60 3.92 -9.55
N THR A 232 -16.89 4.40 -8.34
CA THR A 232 -17.62 5.67 -8.15
C THR A 232 -16.87 6.89 -8.72
N PHE A 233 -15.55 6.83 -8.85
CA PHE A 233 -14.71 7.86 -9.46
C PHE A 233 -14.29 7.50 -10.89
N VAL A 234 -13.93 6.23 -11.14
CA VAL A 234 -13.30 5.82 -12.41
C VAL A 234 -14.28 5.23 -13.44
N GLY A 235 -15.53 4.99 -13.03
CA GLY A 235 -16.56 4.33 -13.82
C GLY A 235 -16.36 2.83 -13.95
N SER A 236 -17.05 2.21 -14.92
CA SER A 236 -17.01 0.77 -15.13
C SER A 236 -15.77 0.30 -15.91
N GLY A 237 -15.45 -0.99 -15.80
CA GLY A 237 -14.39 -1.66 -16.55
C GLY A 237 -13.42 -2.47 -15.71
N ASP A 238 -12.33 -2.92 -16.32
CA ASP A 238 -11.32 -3.80 -15.71
C ASP A 238 -10.46 -3.05 -14.69
N MET A 239 -10.57 -3.40 -13.41
CA MET A 239 -9.95 -2.68 -12.29
C MET A 239 -8.68 -3.34 -11.77
N ALA A 240 -8.57 -4.65 -11.89
CA ALA A 240 -7.36 -5.39 -11.55
C ALA A 240 -7.37 -6.74 -12.26
N TYR A 241 -6.20 -7.30 -12.51
CA TYR A 241 -6.02 -8.66 -13.02
C TYR A 241 -5.47 -9.56 -11.92
N LEU A 242 -5.90 -10.82 -11.93
CA LEU A 242 -5.51 -11.83 -10.94
C LEU A 242 -4.84 -13.00 -11.65
N GLN A 243 -3.58 -13.26 -11.35
CA GLN A 243 -2.88 -14.42 -11.87
C GLN A 243 -2.97 -15.59 -10.89
N ASP A 244 -3.45 -16.75 -11.33
CA ASP A 244 -3.44 -17.99 -10.54
C ASP A 244 -2.10 -18.74 -10.63
N SER A 245 -1.98 -19.86 -9.93
CA SER A 245 -0.81 -20.74 -9.91
C SER A 245 -0.47 -21.35 -11.28
N ASP A 246 -1.44 -21.47 -12.18
CA ASP A 246 -1.24 -21.93 -13.57
C ASP A 246 -0.81 -20.79 -14.52
N GLY A 247 -0.69 -19.57 -14.00
CA GLY A 247 -0.37 -18.38 -14.79
C GLY A 247 -1.55 -17.81 -15.59
N ARG A 248 -2.78 -18.28 -15.34
CA ARG A 248 -4.00 -17.78 -16.01
C ARG A 248 -4.49 -16.52 -15.33
N TYR A 249 -5.05 -15.60 -16.14
CA TYR A 249 -5.54 -14.32 -15.65
C TYR A 249 -7.06 -14.26 -15.53
N GLY A 250 -7.55 -14.00 -14.31
CA GLY A 250 -8.88 -13.47 -14.02
C GLY A 250 -8.87 -11.93 -13.96
N VAL A 251 -10.04 -11.34 -13.75
CA VAL A 251 -10.17 -9.87 -13.70
C VAL A 251 -11.26 -9.47 -12.71
N TYR A 252 -10.98 -8.43 -11.93
CA TYR A 252 -11.99 -7.70 -11.19
C TYR A 252 -12.51 -6.55 -12.02
N ARG A 253 -13.83 -6.35 -12.00
CA ARG A 253 -14.52 -5.30 -12.75
C ARG A 253 -15.41 -4.50 -11.84
N SER A 254 -15.45 -3.19 -12.08
CA SER A 254 -16.60 -2.39 -11.67
C SER A 254 -17.65 -2.47 -12.77
N ASP A 255 -18.88 -2.80 -12.39
CA ASP A 255 -20.04 -2.74 -13.28
C ASP A 255 -20.79 -1.40 -13.16
N GLU A 256 -20.40 -0.58 -12.18
CA GLU A 256 -21.09 0.66 -11.81
C GLU A 256 -20.60 1.86 -12.63
N GLY A 257 -21.49 2.81 -12.88
CA GLY A 257 -21.14 4.10 -13.47
C GLY A 257 -20.39 4.98 -12.48
N SER A 258 -19.58 5.92 -12.99
CA SER A 258 -18.98 6.94 -12.13
C SER A 258 -20.09 7.85 -11.59
N LEU A 259 -20.03 8.11 -10.30
CA LEU A 259 -20.93 9.00 -9.57
C LEU A 259 -20.39 10.43 -9.52
N SER A 260 -19.05 10.59 -9.45
CA SER A 260 -18.39 11.88 -9.58
C SER A 260 -17.38 11.88 -10.73
N LEU A 261 -17.33 13.00 -11.46
CA LEU A 261 -16.34 13.26 -12.51
C LEU A 261 -15.23 14.21 -12.05
N ASP A 262 -15.31 14.72 -10.82
CA ASP A 262 -14.29 15.57 -10.24
C ASP A 262 -13.10 14.75 -9.74
N PRO A 263 -11.88 15.31 -9.76
CA PRO A 263 -10.69 14.55 -9.45
C PRO A 263 -10.59 14.23 -7.96
N VAL A 264 -10.05 13.06 -7.67
CA VAL A 264 -9.89 12.53 -6.32
C VAL A 264 -8.42 12.52 -5.89
N ILE A 265 -8.15 12.73 -4.61
CA ILE A 265 -6.84 12.51 -3.99
C ILE A 265 -6.98 11.34 -3.02
N VAL A 266 -6.15 10.32 -3.15
CA VAL A 266 -6.08 9.20 -2.20
C VAL A 266 -4.93 9.43 -1.24
N LEU A 267 -5.19 9.37 0.07
CA LEU A 267 -4.15 9.47 1.09
C LEU A 267 -3.68 8.07 1.49
N THR A 268 -2.37 7.85 1.52
CA THR A 268 -1.76 6.56 1.83
C THR A 268 -0.63 6.67 2.86
N ASP A 269 -0.41 5.60 3.60
CA ASP A 269 0.78 5.44 4.47
C ASP A 269 1.36 4.02 4.33
N GLY A 270 2.45 3.73 5.05
CA GLY A 270 3.07 2.41 5.06
C GLY A 270 2.19 1.25 5.58
N TYR A 271 1.01 1.54 6.13
CA TYR A 271 0.02 0.57 6.62
C TYR A 271 -1.17 0.38 5.66
N THR A 272 -1.34 1.27 4.66
CA THR A 272 -2.28 1.07 3.57
C THR A 272 -1.93 -0.21 2.81
N ALA A 273 -2.82 -1.20 2.80
CA ALA A 273 -2.50 -2.54 2.27
C ALA A 273 -3.68 -3.19 1.51
N SER A 274 -3.37 -4.19 0.68
CA SER A 274 -4.36 -5.10 0.09
C SER A 274 -5.43 -4.35 -0.74
N ALA A 275 -6.72 -4.47 -0.40
CA ALA A 275 -7.80 -3.77 -1.10
C ALA A 275 -7.58 -2.25 -1.19
N SER A 276 -6.99 -1.63 -0.15
CA SER A 276 -6.66 -0.19 -0.18
C SER A 276 -5.59 0.17 -1.20
N GLU A 277 -4.63 -0.73 -1.44
CA GLU A 277 -3.65 -0.57 -2.52
C GLU A 277 -4.32 -0.69 -3.88
N MET A 278 -5.28 -1.60 -4.00
CA MET A 278 -6.09 -1.75 -5.20
C MET A 278 -6.87 -0.48 -5.53
N PHE A 279 -7.59 0.10 -4.56
CA PHE A 279 -8.23 1.41 -4.75
C PHE A 279 -7.22 2.47 -5.23
N SER A 280 -6.05 2.53 -4.59
CA SER A 280 -5.02 3.54 -4.86
C SER A 280 -4.43 3.41 -6.27
N PHE A 281 -4.06 2.21 -6.72
CA PHE A 281 -3.56 2.02 -8.07
C PHE A 281 -4.66 2.17 -9.12
N ILE A 282 -5.93 1.84 -8.81
CA ILE A 282 -7.04 2.05 -9.76
C ILE A 282 -7.20 3.53 -10.06
N VAL A 283 -7.25 4.37 -9.02
CA VAL A 283 -7.36 5.83 -9.17
C VAL A 283 -6.19 6.39 -9.98
N ARG A 284 -4.96 5.94 -9.68
CA ARG A 284 -3.74 6.35 -10.37
C ARG A 284 -3.76 5.95 -11.85
N ASP A 285 -3.92 4.66 -12.13
CA ASP A 285 -3.77 4.10 -13.48
C ASP A 285 -4.93 4.52 -14.39
N ARG A 286 -6.14 4.70 -13.84
CA ARG A 286 -7.28 5.27 -14.57
C ARG A 286 -7.21 6.80 -14.69
N GLN A 287 -6.16 7.43 -14.16
CA GLN A 287 -5.93 8.87 -14.18
C GLN A 287 -7.09 9.70 -13.62
N ALA A 288 -7.83 9.15 -12.64
CA ALA A 288 -8.94 9.85 -12.00
C ALA A 288 -8.47 10.83 -10.92
N GLY A 289 -7.22 10.74 -10.51
CA GLY A 289 -6.77 11.44 -9.32
C GLY A 289 -5.28 11.32 -9.00
N LEU A 290 -4.93 11.81 -7.82
CA LEU A 290 -3.59 11.67 -7.24
C LEU A 290 -3.60 10.67 -6.09
N VAL A 291 -2.41 10.19 -5.75
CA VAL A 291 -2.11 9.42 -4.55
C VAL A 291 -1.03 10.20 -3.81
N ILE A 292 -1.24 10.52 -2.54
CA ILE A 292 -0.37 11.39 -1.73
C ILE A 292 -0.10 10.73 -0.39
N GLY A 293 1.14 10.79 0.08
CA GLY A 293 1.56 10.26 1.37
C GLY A 293 2.77 9.38 1.22
N GLU A 294 2.80 8.25 1.94
CA GLU A 294 3.90 7.31 1.86
C GLU A 294 3.60 6.19 0.86
N ARG A 295 4.66 5.47 0.47
CA ARG A 295 4.54 4.23 -0.27
C ARG A 295 3.79 3.19 0.56
N THR A 296 2.80 2.55 -0.06
CA THR A 296 1.92 1.59 0.62
C THR A 296 2.68 0.32 1.05
N TYR A 297 1.98 -0.58 1.74
CA TYR A 297 2.56 -1.75 2.37
C TYR A 297 3.25 -2.73 1.39
N GLY A 298 2.66 -2.98 0.21
CA GLY A 298 3.16 -3.88 -0.82
C GLY A 298 2.57 -5.29 -0.74
N LYS A 299 1.27 -5.42 -0.46
CA LYS A 299 0.57 -6.71 -0.44
C LYS A 299 -0.18 -6.93 -1.77
N GLY A 300 0.58 -7.16 -2.84
CA GLY A 300 0.06 -7.44 -4.18
C GLY A 300 -0.40 -8.88 -4.39
N VAL A 301 -0.92 -9.54 -3.35
CA VAL A 301 -1.44 -10.90 -3.40
C VAL A 301 -2.84 -10.99 -2.79
N ALA A 302 -3.74 -11.74 -3.43
CA ALA A 302 -5.10 -11.96 -2.97
C ALA A 302 -5.24 -13.35 -2.36
N GLN A 303 -6.04 -13.43 -1.31
CA GLN A 303 -6.41 -14.68 -0.68
C GLN A 303 -7.81 -15.11 -1.12
N ILE A 304 -8.03 -16.41 -1.20
CA ILE A 304 -9.37 -17.00 -1.19
C ILE A 304 -9.65 -17.60 0.17
N MET A 305 -10.92 -17.59 0.56
CA MET A 305 -11.39 -18.29 1.75
C MET A 305 -11.95 -19.63 1.30
N LEU A 306 -11.29 -20.73 1.69
CA LEU A 306 -11.79 -22.08 1.51
C LEU A 306 -12.55 -22.45 2.77
N ASP A 307 -13.87 -22.39 2.71
CA ASP A 307 -14.78 -22.75 3.80
C ASP A 307 -15.85 -23.75 3.31
N GLU A 308 -16.86 -24.04 4.13
CA GLU A 308 -17.95 -24.97 3.77
C GLU A 308 -18.63 -24.59 2.43
N SER A 309 -18.65 -23.31 2.05
CA SER A 309 -19.31 -22.85 0.82
C SER A 309 -18.48 -23.11 -0.44
N VAL A 310 -17.16 -23.12 -0.32
CA VAL A 310 -16.22 -23.29 -1.44
C VAL A 310 -15.73 -24.74 -1.54
N GLU A 311 -15.39 -25.34 -0.40
CA GLU A 311 -14.78 -26.66 -0.26
C GLU A 311 -15.54 -27.50 0.79
N PRO A 312 -16.82 -27.86 0.54
CA PRO A 312 -17.69 -28.49 1.54
C PRO A 312 -17.15 -29.82 2.06
N ASP A 313 -16.42 -30.58 1.23
CA ASP A 313 -15.84 -31.88 1.62
C ASP A 313 -14.72 -31.74 2.68
N TYR A 314 -14.19 -30.52 2.87
CA TYR A 314 -13.06 -30.21 3.75
C TYR A 314 -13.46 -29.43 5.02
N PHE A 315 -14.56 -28.68 4.99
CA PHE A 315 -14.89 -27.66 6.00
C PHE A 315 -16.31 -27.79 6.59
N GLU A 316 -16.87 -29.00 6.69
CA GLU A 316 -18.21 -29.26 7.28
C GLU A 316 -18.35 -28.81 8.75
N ASP A 317 -17.24 -28.55 9.45
CA ASP A 317 -17.21 -28.14 10.85
C ASP A 317 -17.29 -26.62 11.06
N GLY A 318 -17.36 -25.86 9.96
CA GLY A 318 -17.39 -24.40 9.97
C GLY A 318 -16.01 -23.74 10.08
N SER A 319 -14.92 -24.52 10.03
CA SER A 319 -13.57 -24.01 9.90
C SER A 319 -13.31 -23.46 8.49
N ALA A 320 -12.17 -22.78 8.29
CA ALA A 320 -11.78 -22.28 6.99
C ALA A 320 -10.26 -22.27 6.82
N LEU A 321 -9.78 -22.42 5.58
CA LEU A 321 -8.40 -22.17 5.20
C LEU A 321 -8.36 -20.95 4.27
N LYS A 322 -7.68 -19.91 4.70
CA LYS A 322 -7.35 -18.76 3.86
C LYS A 322 -6.05 -19.05 3.13
N VAL A 323 -6.07 -18.99 1.80
CA VAL A 323 -4.90 -19.32 0.96
C VAL A 323 -4.57 -18.17 0.04
N THR A 324 -3.29 -17.78 -0.01
CA THR A 324 -2.77 -16.86 -1.03
C THR A 324 -2.81 -17.51 -2.41
N ALA A 325 -3.86 -17.19 -3.16
CA ALA A 325 -4.18 -17.88 -4.39
C ALA A 325 -3.92 -17.09 -5.66
N TYR A 326 -3.78 -15.76 -5.54
CA TYR A 326 -3.55 -14.93 -6.71
C TYR A 326 -2.50 -13.85 -6.48
N ARG A 327 -1.83 -13.49 -7.57
CA ARG A 327 -1.05 -12.26 -7.67
C ARG A 327 -1.88 -11.18 -8.35
N ILE A 328 -1.86 -9.99 -7.78
CA ILE A 328 -2.65 -8.85 -8.24
C ILE A 328 -1.81 -8.01 -9.19
N PHE A 329 -2.43 -7.59 -10.29
CA PHE A 329 -1.89 -6.62 -11.22
C PHE A 329 -2.91 -5.49 -11.41
N SER A 330 -2.39 -4.27 -11.43
CA SER A 330 -3.12 -3.04 -11.71
C SER A 330 -3.64 -2.97 -13.16
N PRO A 331 -4.51 -2.01 -13.51
CA PRO A 331 -4.98 -1.83 -14.89
C PRO A 331 -3.84 -1.65 -15.90
N ASP A 332 -2.73 -1.01 -15.53
CA ASP A 332 -1.54 -0.88 -16.39
C ASP A 332 -0.68 -2.15 -16.43
N GLY A 333 -1.07 -3.19 -15.69
CA GLY A 333 -0.47 -4.51 -15.70
C GLY A 333 0.78 -4.62 -14.83
N ALA A 334 1.03 -3.68 -13.93
CA ALA A 334 2.08 -3.78 -12.90
C ALA A 334 1.54 -4.42 -11.62
N THR A 335 2.37 -5.19 -10.93
CA THR A 335 2.09 -5.64 -9.56
C THR A 335 2.78 -4.73 -8.54
N ASP A 336 2.08 -4.47 -7.45
CA ASP A 336 2.56 -3.80 -6.25
C ASP A 336 3.07 -4.80 -5.19
N ASP A 337 3.16 -6.09 -5.50
CA ASP A 337 3.71 -7.08 -4.56
C ASP A 337 5.14 -6.73 -4.14
N ARG A 338 5.36 -6.64 -2.82
CA ARG A 338 6.55 -6.09 -2.12
C ARG A 338 6.81 -4.60 -2.37
N VAL A 339 6.57 -4.14 -3.58
CA VAL A 339 6.83 -2.79 -4.05
C VAL A 339 5.90 -1.82 -3.31
N GLY A 340 4.60 -2.05 -3.28
CA GLY A 340 3.59 -1.07 -2.88
C GLY A 340 3.35 -0.02 -3.97
N VAL A 341 2.19 0.62 -3.91
CA VAL A 341 1.83 1.77 -4.73
C VAL A 341 2.72 2.95 -4.36
N ILE A 342 3.47 3.43 -5.34
CA ILE A 342 4.28 4.65 -5.19
C ILE A 342 3.34 5.85 -5.41
N PRO A 343 3.23 6.77 -4.43
CA PRO A 343 2.35 7.93 -4.55
C PRO A 343 2.87 8.92 -5.61
N HIS A 344 1.98 9.73 -6.15
CA HIS A 344 2.34 10.85 -7.04
C HIS A 344 3.15 11.91 -6.29
N LEU A 345 2.85 12.12 -5.00
CA LEU A 345 3.59 13.01 -4.12
C LEU A 345 3.98 12.24 -2.85
N LEU A 346 5.25 11.86 -2.77
CA LEU A 346 5.81 11.16 -1.61
C LEU A 346 6.06 12.16 -0.48
N VAL A 347 5.24 12.14 0.55
CA VAL A 347 5.35 13.00 1.74
C VAL A 347 5.12 12.19 3.01
N ASP A 348 5.60 12.70 4.15
CA ASP A 348 5.29 12.12 5.46
C ASP A 348 3.77 11.98 5.65
N ALA A 349 3.31 10.82 6.14
CA ALA A 349 1.88 10.52 6.27
C ALA A 349 1.14 11.53 7.18
N GLY A 350 1.84 12.14 8.15
CA GLY A 350 1.31 13.18 9.03
C GLY A 350 1.14 14.55 8.37
N LEU A 351 1.66 14.74 7.15
CA LEU A 351 1.47 15.95 6.34
C LEU A 351 0.52 15.72 5.14
N ALA A 352 0.21 14.46 4.81
CA ALA A 352 -0.49 14.09 3.57
C ALA A 352 -1.86 14.76 3.41
N ASP A 353 -2.66 14.82 4.48
CA ASP A 353 -3.97 15.47 4.50
C ASP A 353 -3.88 16.98 4.27
N SER A 354 -2.90 17.63 4.90
CA SER A 354 -2.66 19.05 4.77
C SER A 354 -2.11 19.40 3.38
N VAL A 355 -1.28 18.53 2.80
CA VAL A 355 -0.81 18.67 1.40
C VAL A 355 -1.98 18.54 0.43
N ALA A 356 -2.84 17.54 0.62
CA ALA A 356 -4.05 17.35 -0.19
C ALA A 356 -5.00 18.54 -0.06
N TYR A 357 -5.20 19.06 1.15
CA TYR A 357 -5.96 20.28 1.39
C TYR A 357 -5.40 21.47 0.60
N LEU A 358 -4.08 21.72 0.64
CA LEU A 358 -3.46 22.80 -0.13
C LEU A 358 -3.67 22.64 -1.65
N LEU A 359 -3.63 21.42 -2.17
CA LEU A 359 -3.84 21.10 -3.59
C LEU A 359 -5.30 21.16 -4.05
N SER A 360 -6.23 21.17 -3.09
CA SER A 360 -7.66 21.13 -3.34
C SER A 360 -8.29 22.52 -3.49
N ALA A 361 -7.48 23.59 -3.56
CA ALA A 361 -8.02 24.92 -3.79
C ALA A 361 -8.81 24.95 -5.12
N SER A 362 -10.00 25.55 -5.10
CA SER A 362 -10.82 25.69 -6.30
C SER A 362 -10.07 26.41 -7.44
N ASN A 363 -10.43 26.06 -8.67
CA ASN A 363 -9.95 26.74 -9.87
C ASN A 363 -10.25 28.26 -9.78
N PRO A 364 -9.23 29.15 -9.91
CA PRO A 364 -9.41 30.59 -9.78
C PRO A 364 -10.28 31.17 -10.92
N LYS A 365 -11.55 31.44 -10.62
CA LYS A 365 -12.49 32.05 -11.58
C LYS A 365 -12.21 33.55 -11.71
N GLY A 366 -11.53 33.94 -12.79
CA GLY A 366 -11.43 35.34 -13.24
C GLY A 366 -10.15 36.09 -12.83
N ASP A 367 -9.43 35.63 -11.80
CA ASP A 367 -8.11 36.18 -11.44
C ASP A 367 -7.20 35.07 -10.90
N THR A 368 -6.12 34.78 -11.62
CA THR A 368 -5.13 33.76 -11.23
C THR A 368 -4.15 34.23 -10.16
N LYS A 369 -4.11 35.54 -9.85
CA LYS A 369 -3.11 36.11 -8.97
C LYS A 369 -3.14 35.46 -7.58
N GLY A 370 -1.97 35.05 -7.09
CA GLY A 370 -1.85 34.38 -5.79
C GLY A 370 -2.08 32.87 -5.85
N MET A 371 -2.25 32.30 -7.05
CA MET A 371 -2.37 30.86 -7.23
C MET A 371 -1.08 30.25 -7.76
N LEU A 372 -0.79 29.04 -7.31
CA LEU A 372 0.12 28.11 -7.98
C LEU A 372 -0.74 27.01 -8.62
N ARG A 373 -0.46 26.67 -9.88
CA ARG A 373 -1.06 25.54 -10.58
C ARG A 373 -0.01 24.47 -10.81
N ILE A 374 -0.37 23.22 -10.54
CA ILE A 374 0.47 22.05 -10.72
C ILE A 374 -0.26 21.09 -11.67
N ASP A 375 0.37 20.77 -12.81
CA ASP A 375 -0.24 19.91 -13.83
C ASP A 375 0.25 18.46 -13.65
N MET A 376 -0.61 17.58 -13.14
CA MET A 376 -0.35 16.14 -12.87
C MET A 376 -1.58 15.30 -13.25
N GLY A 377 -1.76 15.07 -14.56
CA GLY A 377 -3.01 14.51 -15.15
C GLY A 377 -4.17 15.51 -15.13
N TRP A 378 -4.41 16.11 -13.98
CA TRP A 378 -5.36 17.20 -13.73
C TRP A 378 -4.64 18.51 -13.43
N ARG A 379 -5.42 19.60 -13.39
CA ARG A 379 -4.94 20.89 -12.89
C ARG A 379 -5.29 21.02 -11.42
N TRP A 380 -4.26 20.94 -10.59
CA TRP A 380 -4.34 21.17 -9.15
C TRP A 380 -3.94 22.60 -8.86
N TYR A 381 -4.55 23.20 -7.84
CA TYR A 381 -4.32 24.60 -7.49
C TYR A 381 -4.00 24.73 -6.02
N VAL A 382 -3.13 25.68 -5.71
CA VAL A 382 -2.75 26.05 -4.34
C VAL A 382 -2.95 27.54 -4.18
N ASP A 383 -3.73 27.95 -3.18
CA ASP A 383 -3.78 29.36 -2.74
C ASP A 383 -2.49 29.69 -1.98
N LEU A 384 -1.64 30.52 -2.59
CA LEU A 384 -0.34 30.88 -2.03
C LEU A 384 -0.45 31.76 -0.79
N ASN A 385 -1.59 32.41 -0.53
CA ASN A 385 -1.79 33.13 0.72
C ASN A 385 -1.98 32.17 1.90
N VAL A 386 -2.67 31.05 1.66
CA VAL A 386 -2.84 29.98 2.65
C VAL A 386 -1.52 29.23 2.82
N ALA A 387 -0.93 28.78 1.71
CA ALA A 387 0.30 27.98 1.73
C ALA A 387 1.51 28.72 2.33
N ALA A 388 1.63 30.03 2.11
CA ALA A 388 2.70 30.84 2.69
C ALA A 388 2.41 31.34 4.13
N SER A 389 1.28 30.95 4.71
CA SER A 389 0.98 31.27 6.11
C SER A 389 1.93 30.51 7.04
N LYS A 390 2.10 31.01 8.27
CA LYS A 390 3.01 30.40 9.26
C LYS A 390 2.63 28.95 9.58
N GLU A 391 1.34 28.64 9.54
CA GLU A 391 0.79 27.31 9.84
C GLU A 391 1.11 26.31 8.73
N PHE A 392 0.90 26.70 7.47
CA PHE A 392 1.11 25.83 6.32
C PHE A 392 2.52 25.85 5.72
N LEU A 393 3.43 26.69 6.21
CA LEU A 393 4.78 26.79 5.67
C LEU A 393 5.54 25.44 5.61
N PRO A 394 5.49 24.57 6.64
CA PRO A 394 6.10 23.24 6.57
C PRO A 394 5.43 22.34 5.52
N VAL A 395 4.09 22.38 5.45
CA VAL A 395 3.28 21.61 4.49
C VAL A 395 3.59 22.05 3.06
N PHE A 396 3.69 23.36 2.83
CA PHE A 396 4.01 23.92 1.52
C PHE A 396 5.44 23.58 1.09
N THR A 397 6.38 23.55 2.04
CA THR A 397 7.74 23.08 1.78
C THR A 397 7.72 21.61 1.36
N ALA A 398 7.07 20.73 2.12
CA ALA A 398 6.94 19.31 1.80
C ALA A 398 6.27 19.06 0.44
N LEU A 399 5.23 19.84 0.09
CA LEU A 399 4.60 19.79 -1.23
C LEU A 399 5.62 20.09 -2.33
N LEU A 400 6.36 21.19 -2.24
CA LEU A 400 7.32 21.55 -3.29
C LEU A 400 8.50 20.56 -3.41
N GLU A 401 8.91 19.92 -2.31
CA GLU A 401 9.96 18.89 -2.32
C GLU A 401 9.50 17.56 -2.94
N ALA A 402 8.20 17.25 -2.82
CA ALA A 402 7.61 16.03 -3.34
C ALA A 402 7.24 16.11 -4.83
N VAL A 403 7.20 17.31 -5.42
CA VAL A 403 6.86 17.51 -6.83
C VAL A 403 8.04 17.09 -7.72
N PRO A 404 7.86 16.10 -8.62
CA PRO A 404 8.90 15.72 -9.58
C PRO A 404 9.36 16.90 -10.44
N GLU A 405 10.65 16.95 -10.76
CA GLU A 405 11.24 18.05 -11.54
C GLU A 405 10.62 18.20 -12.94
N SER A 406 10.13 17.09 -13.52
CA SER A 406 9.45 17.07 -14.81
C SER A 406 8.02 17.65 -14.76
N THR A 407 7.45 17.85 -13.58
CA THR A 407 6.10 18.38 -13.41
C THR A 407 6.04 19.86 -13.82
N ARG A 408 4.96 20.25 -14.52
CA ARG A 408 4.79 21.63 -14.98
C ARG A 408 4.09 22.46 -13.91
N LEU A 409 4.81 23.44 -13.37
CA LEU A 409 4.29 24.40 -12.40
C LEU A 409 4.03 25.75 -13.06
N TRP A 410 2.97 26.43 -12.63
CA TRP A 410 2.60 27.74 -13.14
C TRP A 410 2.20 28.69 -12.03
N LEU A 411 2.83 29.86 -12.03
CA LEU A 411 2.50 30.93 -11.12
C LEU A 411 1.49 31.89 -11.74
N GLY A 412 0.44 32.21 -10.98
CA GLY A 412 -0.59 33.15 -11.40
C GLY A 412 -0.08 34.58 -11.48
N THR A 413 -0.15 35.19 -12.67
CA THR A 413 0.27 36.57 -12.93
C THR A 413 -0.90 37.57 -12.90
N GLY A 414 -2.12 37.07 -12.74
CA GLY A 414 -3.34 37.86 -12.62
C GLY A 414 -4.19 37.94 -13.89
N GLY A 415 -5.47 38.27 -13.72
CA GLY A 415 -6.48 38.19 -14.77
C GLY A 415 -6.95 36.75 -15.01
N ALA A 416 -7.88 36.56 -15.94
CA ALA A 416 -8.57 35.26 -16.09
C ALA A 416 -7.65 34.09 -16.50
N ASP A 417 -6.60 34.35 -17.27
CA ASP A 417 -5.72 33.32 -17.84
C ASP A 417 -4.22 33.63 -17.63
N GLY A 418 -3.88 34.51 -16.68
CA GLY A 418 -2.50 34.93 -16.46
C GLY A 418 -1.67 33.84 -15.78
N TRP A 419 -0.90 33.07 -16.54
CA TRP A 419 -0.02 32.02 -16.03
C TRP A 419 1.40 32.18 -16.56
N GLN A 420 2.38 32.03 -15.68
CA GLN A 420 3.80 31.97 -16.04
C GLN A 420 4.41 30.67 -15.52
N MET A 421 5.10 29.93 -16.39
CA MET A 421 5.79 28.70 -16.00
C MET A 421 6.88 29.01 -14.94
N THR A 422 7.01 28.13 -13.96
CA THR A 422 7.97 28.24 -12.85
C THR A 422 8.50 26.86 -12.46
N THR A 423 9.50 26.81 -11.58
CA THR A 423 9.99 25.59 -10.92
C THR A 423 9.65 25.61 -9.43
N ALA A 424 9.76 24.47 -8.76
CA ALA A 424 9.62 24.37 -7.31
C ALA A 424 10.67 25.24 -6.59
N ASP A 425 11.94 25.19 -7.04
CA ASP A 425 13.03 26.04 -6.52
C ASP A 425 12.69 27.53 -6.57
N ALA A 426 12.19 28.01 -7.71
CA ALA A 426 11.86 29.42 -7.89
C ALA A 426 10.68 29.86 -7.01
N VAL A 427 9.71 28.96 -6.76
CA VAL A 427 8.62 29.21 -5.81
C VAL A 427 9.15 29.23 -4.38
N ALA A 428 9.98 28.26 -4.00
CA ALA A 428 10.59 28.19 -2.68
C ALA A 428 11.45 29.43 -2.36
N GLU A 429 12.27 29.88 -3.32
CA GLU A 429 13.05 31.12 -3.20
C GLU A 429 12.14 32.34 -3.01
N ARG A 430 11.10 32.47 -3.86
CA ARG A 430 10.17 33.59 -3.81
C ARG A 430 9.46 33.73 -2.47
N TYR A 431 9.13 32.62 -1.82
CA TYR A 431 8.42 32.59 -0.53
C TYR A 431 9.35 32.40 0.67
N GLY A 432 10.68 32.35 0.45
CA GLY A 432 11.67 32.29 1.53
C GLY A 432 11.61 31.01 2.35
N LEU A 433 11.38 29.85 1.72
CA LEU A 433 11.28 28.56 2.40
C LEU A 433 12.68 28.07 2.84
N THR A 434 13.13 28.49 4.01
CA THR A 434 14.51 28.25 4.50
C THR A 434 14.84 26.78 4.81
N GLY A 435 13.85 25.88 4.78
CA GLY A 435 14.03 24.45 4.98
C GLY A 435 13.89 23.61 3.70
N TYR A 436 13.58 24.25 2.57
CA TYR A 436 13.39 23.56 1.30
C TYR A 436 14.69 22.94 0.80
N ALA A 437 14.65 21.65 0.49
CA ALA A 437 15.71 20.91 -0.17
C ALA A 437 15.12 20.05 -1.29
N ALA A 438 15.45 20.40 -2.54
CA ALA A 438 15.13 19.54 -3.67
C ALA A 438 15.71 18.13 -3.42
N ARG A 439 14.89 17.09 -3.67
CA ARG A 439 15.30 15.68 -3.58
C ARG A 439 16.16 15.27 -4.77
N ALA A 440 17.28 15.97 -4.94
CA ALA A 440 18.21 15.82 -6.05
C ALA A 440 19.63 15.62 -5.54
N PHE A 441 20.48 15.03 -6.38
CA PHE A 441 21.89 14.86 -6.08
C PHE A 441 22.73 16.02 -6.65
N SER A 442 23.81 16.35 -5.95
CA SER A 442 24.65 17.51 -6.25
C SER A 442 25.55 17.38 -7.49
N ASP A 443 25.70 16.17 -8.03
CA ASP A 443 26.67 15.83 -9.08
C ASP A 443 26.02 15.23 -10.35
N THR A 444 24.70 15.34 -10.50
CA THR A 444 23.97 14.70 -11.61
C THR A 444 23.59 15.61 -12.76
N GLU A 445 23.71 16.94 -12.62
CA GLU A 445 23.26 17.93 -13.63
C GLU A 445 23.86 17.70 -15.02
N ASN A 446 25.11 17.23 -15.10
CA ASN A 446 25.81 16.97 -16.37
C ASN A 446 25.63 15.53 -16.89
N SER A 447 24.95 14.66 -16.14
CA SER A 447 24.66 13.30 -16.60
C SER A 447 23.65 13.33 -17.75
N PRO A 448 23.83 12.56 -18.83
CA PRO A 448 22.79 12.41 -19.84
C PRO A 448 21.50 11.78 -19.27
N TYR A 449 21.57 11.18 -18.08
CA TYR A 449 20.48 10.53 -17.37
C TYR A 449 19.95 11.34 -16.17
N ALA A 450 20.28 12.64 -16.09
CA ALA A 450 19.92 13.50 -14.95
C ALA A 450 18.43 13.43 -14.58
N ALA A 451 17.53 13.46 -15.58
CA ALA A 451 16.09 13.41 -15.35
C ALA A 451 15.63 12.07 -14.73
N ALA A 452 16.17 10.94 -15.21
CA ALA A 452 15.84 9.63 -14.65
C ALA A 452 16.32 9.51 -13.20
N ILE A 453 17.54 9.98 -12.92
CA ILE A 453 18.12 9.98 -11.58
C ILE A 453 17.31 10.89 -10.64
N SER A 454 16.95 12.09 -11.09
CA SER A 454 16.13 13.06 -10.34
C SER A 454 14.74 12.49 -10.00
N SER A 455 14.07 11.86 -10.96
CA SER A 455 12.78 11.19 -10.74
C SER A 455 12.88 10.08 -9.69
N LEU A 456 13.86 9.18 -9.81
CA LEU A 456 14.05 8.10 -8.83
C LEU A 456 14.44 8.62 -7.45
N ALA A 457 15.21 9.71 -7.37
CA ALA A 457 15.57 10.36 -6.11
C ALA A 457 14.37 11.01 -5.43
N THR A 458 13.46 11.64 -6.20
CA THR A 458 12.23 12.26 -5.69
C THR A 458 11.36 11.27 -4.90
N TYR A 459 11.29 10.03 -5.38
CA TYR A 459 10.57 8.92 -4.75
C TYR A 459 11.42 8.06 -3.81
N GLU A 460 12.65 8.50 -3.49
CA GLU A 460 13.59 7.81 -2.59
C GLU A 460 13.92 6.37 -3.00
N ILE A 461 13.80 6.06 -4.29
CA ILE A 461 14.03 4.72 -4.87
C ILE A 461 15.52 4.40 -4.93
N ILE A 462 16.35 5.41 -5.15
CA ILE A 462 17.82 5.29 -5.22
C ILE A 462 18.49 6.18 -4.19
N SER A 463 19.66 5.76 -3.73
CA SER A 463 20.46 6.47 -2.75
C SER A 463 21.92 6.62 -3.21
N GLY A 464 22.58 7.67 -2.71
CA GLY A 464 24.02 7.90 -2.84
C GLY A 464 24.83 7.26 -1.71
N PRO A 465 26.18 7.25 -1.78
CA PRO A 465 27.04 6.67 -0.76
C PRO A 465 27.07 7.46 0.58
N GLY A 466 26.42 8.62 0.64
CA GLY A 466 26.28 9.45 1.84
C GLY A 466 27.15 10.71 1.80
N ASP A 467 26.55 11.84 1.43
CA ASP A 467 27.12 13.21 1.30
C ASP A 467 26.28 14.11 0.38
N GLY A 468 25.27 13.55 -0.29
CA GLY A 468 24.44 14.25 -1.26
C GLY A 468 24.91 14.08 -2.71
N ALA A 469 25.93 13.26 -2.97
CA ALA A 469 26.33 12.85 -4.31
C ALA A 469 25.68 11.52 -4.72
N PHE A 470 25.46 11.34 -6.03
CA PHE A 470 25.03 10.08 -6.62
C PHE A 470 26.19 9.26 -7.19
N LEU A 471 27.27 9.91 -7.65
CA LEU A 471 28.39 9.34 -8.40
C LEU A 471 27.96 8.67 -9.71
N PRO A 472 27.41 9.42 -10.69
CA PRO A 472 26.80 8.85 -11.89
C PRO A 472 27.74 7.95 -12.72
N ASP A 473 29.01 8.32 -12.84
CA ASP A 473 30.00 7.62 -13.66
C ASP A 473 30.68 6.43 -12.94
N ALA A 474 30.39 6.22 -11.65
CA ALA A 474 31.01 5.13 -10.91
C ALA A 474 30.45 3.77 -11.37
N THR A 475 31.35 2.82 -11.59
CA THR A 475 31.00 1.43 -11.91
C THR A 475 30.33 0.74 -10.72
N LEU A 476 29.27 -0.01 -10.99
CA LEU A 476 28.59 -0.84 -10.00
C LEU A 476 29.25 -2.20 -9.87
N THR A 477 29.51 -2.61 -8.62
CA THR A 477 29.76 -4.02 -8.31
C THR A 477 28.46 -4.81 -8.20
N ARG A 478 28.55 -6.14 -8.24
CA ARG A 478 27.41 -7.05 -8.09
C ARG A 478 26.65 -6.83 -6.77
N GLY A 479 27.37 -6.67 -5.65
CA GLY A 479 26.77 -6.38 -4.35
C GLY A 479 26.09 -4.99 -4.29
N GLN A 480 26.68 -3.99 -4.93
CA GLN A 480 26.10 -2.64 -5.02
C GLN A 480 24.82 -2.64 -5.87
N LEU A 481 24.80 -3.34 -7.00
CA LEU A 481 23.61 -3.47 -7.83
C LEU A 481 22.47 -4.16 -7.07
N CYS A 482 22.77 -5.26 -6.36
CA CYS A 482 21.77 -5.92 -5.51
C CYS A 482 21.21 -4.96 -4.46
N SER A 483 22.05 -4.19 -3.80
CA SER A 483 21.62 -3.21 -2.79
C SER A 483 20.71 -2.14 -3.39
N LEU A 484 21.06 -1.59 -4.55
CA LEU A 484 20.27 -0.59 -5.26
C LEU A 484 18.89 -1.14 -5.66
N LEU A 485 18.85 -2.31 -6.30
CA LEU A 485 17.59 -2.89 -6.76
C LEU A 485 16.73 -3.39 -5.58
N ALA A 486 17.34 -3.90 -4.51
CA ALA A 486 16.60 -4.41 -3.34
C ALA A 486 15.93 -3.25 -2.59
N GLN A 487 16.63 -2.10 -2.47
CA GLN A 487 16.04 -0.86 -1.98
C GLN A 487 14.87 -0.43 -2.87
N ALA A 488 15.09 -0.35 -4.19
CA ALA A 488 14.09 0.13 -5.14
C ALA A 488 12.80 -0.69 -5.11
N LEU A 489 12.93 -2.02 -5.09
CA LEU A 489 11.84 -2.98 -5.17
C LEU A 489 11.37 -3.49 -3.79
N ARG A 490 11.96 -2.98 -2.70
CA ARG A 490 11.70 -3.38 -1.30
C ARG A 490 11.84 -4.90 -1.04
N TYR A 491 12.81 -5.53 -1.70
CA TYR A 491 13.19 -6.90 -1.36
C TYR A 491 14.04 -6.91 -0.09
N THR A 492 13.64 -7.71 0.89
CA THR A 492 14.36 -7.93 2.13
C THR A 492 14.52 -9.43 2.40
N SER A 493 15.55 -9.79 3.17
CA SER A 493 15.79 -11.16 3.61
C SER A 493 16.58 -11.16 4.91
N ASP A 494 16.15 -12.00 5.85
CA ASP A 494 16.90 -12.32 7.07
C ASP A 494 17.75 -13.59 6.90
N HIS A 495 17.65 -14.26 5.74
CA HIS A 495 18.46 -15.42 5.41
C HIS A 495 19.93 -15.02 5.21
N THR A 496 20.86 -15.89 5.62
CA THR A 496 22.30 -15.69 5.42
C THR A 496 22.98 -17.00 5.03
N GLY A 497 24.09 -16.90 4.30
CA GLY A 497 25.00 -18.02 4.06
C GLY A 497 24.70 -18.84 2.81
N THR A 498 23.95 -18.28 1.85
CA THR A 498 23.77 -18.93 0.53
C THR A 498 25.11 -19.03 -0.22
N PHE A 499 25.94 -18.00 -0.13
CA PHE A 499 27.23 -17.93 -0.82
C PHE A 499 28.39 -17.77 0.16
N ALA A 500 29.49 -18.49 -0.06
CA ALA A 500 30.62 -18.53 0.88
C ALA A 500 31.42 -17.20 0.94
N ASP A 501 31.34 -16.38 -0.09
CA ASP A 501 32.00 -15.07 -0.23
C ASP A 501 31.06 -13.88 0.02
N VAL A 502 29.88 -14.14 0.61
CA VAL A 502 28.97 -13.10 1.10
C VAL A 502 28.94 -13.18 2.63
N PRO A 503 29.81 -12.41 3.32
CA PRO A 503 29.81 -12.36 4.78
C PRO A 503 28.47 -11.85 5.31
N ALA A 504 27.93 -12.48 6.36
CA ALA A 504 26.63 -12.11 6.94
C ALA A 504 26.58 -10.66 7.47
N ASP A 505 27.75 -10.06 7.79
CA ASP A 505 27.90 -8.68 8.25
C ASP A 505 28.19 -7.67 7.13
N ALA A 506 28.29 -8.12 5.88
CA ALA A 506 28.46 -7.22 4.74
C ALA A 506 27.18 -6.42 4.48
N TYR A 507 27.32 -5.12 4.18
CA TYR A 507 26.17 -4.23 3.98
C TYR A 507 25.23 -4.67 2.84
N TYR A 508 25.75 -5.39 1.84
CA TYR A 508 24.99 -5.90 0.70
C TYR A 508 24.41 -7.31 0.94
N ALA A 509 24.77 -8.01 2.01
CA ALA A 509 24.38 -9.41 2.20
C ALA A 509 22.86 -9.62 2.22
N PRO A 510 22.05 -8.82 2.96
CA PRO A 510 20.59 -8.97 2.93
C PRO A 510 20.01 -8.80 1.52
N ALA A 511 20.56 -7.85 0.75
CA ALA A 511 20.11 -7.59 -0.61
C ALA A 511 20.47 -8.72 -1.57
N VAL A 512 21.69 -9.27 -1.49
CA VAL A 512 22.10 -10.43 -2.31
C VAL A 512 21.20 -11.62 -2.03
N GLU A 513 20.95 -11.92 -0.76
CA GLU A 513 20.11 -13.03 -0.32
C GLU A 513 18.66 -12.84 -0.78
N ALA A 514 18.10 -11.63 -0.63
CA ALA A 514 16.74 -11.32 -1.07
C ALA A 514 16.58 -11.43 -2.59
N MET A 515 17.53 -10.89 -3.37
CA MET A 515 17.47 -10.94 -4.82
C MET A 515 17.72 -12.34 -5.38
N TYR A 516 18.54 -13.14 -4.71
CA TYR A 516 18.76 -14.53 -5.08
C TYR A 516 17.51 -15.38 -4.80
N ALA A 517 16.91 -15.23 -3.61
CA ALA A 517 15.65 -15.89 -3.27
C ALA A 517 14.51 -15.48 -4.22
N ALA A 518 14.53 -14.23 -4.69
CA ALA A 518 13.61 -13.75 -5.71
C ALA A 518 13.92 -14.23 -7.14
N GLY A 519 15.01 -14.98 -7.36
CA GLY A 519 15.43 -15.47 -8.68
C GLY A 519 15.93 -14.37 -9.63
N LEU A 520 16.12 -13.15 -9.14
CA LEU A 520 16.56 -12.01 -9.95
C LEU A 520 18.06 -12.09 -10.26
N VAL A 521 18.85 -12.57 -9.30
CA VAL A 521 20.31 -12.77 -9.44
C VAL A 521 20.70 -14.23 -9.23
N ALA A 522 21.87 -14.60 -9.76
CA ALA A 522 22.47 -15.92 -9.58
C ALA A 522 23.96 -15.78 -9.24
N GLY A 523 24.54 -16.80 -8.60
CA GLY A 523 25.98 -16.90 -8.37
C GLY A 523 26.78 -17.24 -9.64
N GLY A 524 28.10 -17.33 -9.51
CA GLY A 524 29.03 -17.61 -10.63
C GLY A 524 29.04 -19.06 -11.13
N GLY A 525 28.28 -19.96 -10.49
CA GLY A 525 28.26 -21.40 -10.80
C GLY A 525 29.40 -22.21 -10.13
N ASP A 526 30.29 -21.53 -9.41
CA ASP A 526 31.39 -22.07 -8.60
C ASP A 526 31.06 -22.13 -7.10
N GLY A 527 29.81 -21.82 -6.73
CA GLY A 527 29.36 -21.71 -5.34
C GLY A 527 29.62 -20.34 -4.70
N LEU A 528 30.10 -19.36 -5.48
CA LEU A 528 30.38 -17.99 -5.05
C LEU A 528 29.43 -16.99 -5.73
N PHE A 529 29.30 -15.80 -5.14
CA PHE A 529 28.51 -14.70 -5.69
C PHE A 529 29.35 -13.66 -6.42
N HIS A 530 30.61 -13.46 -6.04
CA HIS A 530 31.54 -12.43 -6.52
C HIS A 530 31.03 -10.99 -6.30
N PRO A 531 30.72 -10.57 -5.05
CA PRO A 531 30.04 -9.29 -4.78
C PRO A 531 30.83 -8.03 -5.16
N ASP A 532 32.16 -8.11 -5.19
CA ASP A 532 33.05 -6.98 -5.48
C ASP A 532 33.38 -6.84 -6.98
N GLU A 533 33.00 -7.82 -7.81
CA GLU A 533 33.24 -7.76 -9.24
C GLU A 533 32.27 -6.76 -9.92
N PRO A 534 32.75 -6.00 -10.93
CA PRO A 534 31.88 -5.16 -11.76
C PRO A 534 30.77 -5.98 -12.44
N VAL A 535 29.57 -5.39 -12.52
CA VAL A 535 28.48 -5.93 -13.35
C VAL A 535 28.62 -5.39 -14.77
N ASP A 536 28.69 -6.27 -15.77
CA ASP A 536 28.68 -5.85 -17.17
C ASP A 536 27.26 -5.54 -17.68
N HIS A 537 27.14 -4.83 -18.82
CA HIS A 537 25.84 -4.40 -19.35
C HIS A 537 24.89 -5.57 -19.62
N GLN A 538 25.36 -6.67 -20.19
CA GLN A 538 24.52 -7.83 -20.46
C GLN A 538 24.03 -8.53 -19.18
N GLN A 539 24.84 -8.57 -18.11
CA GLN A 539 24.39 -9.06 -16.80
C GLN A 539 23.33 -8.14 -16.21
N TYR A 540 23.53 -6.82 -16.24
CA TYR A 540 22.55 -5.85 -15.73
C TYR A 540 21.22 -5.96 -16.48
N ILE A 541 21.25 -6.00 -17.82
CA ILE A 541 20.06 -6.16 -18.67
C ILE A 541 19.32 -7.46 -18.34
N THR A 542 20.02 -8.58 -18.12
CA THR A 542 19.39 -9.83 -17.70
C THR A 542 18.72 -9.75 -16.33
N ILE A 543 19.33 -9.07 -15.36
CA ILE A 543 18.71 -8.85 -14.04
C ILE A 543 17.46 -7.97 -14.17
N LEU A 544 17.54 -6.89 -14.96
CA LEU A 544 16.43 -5.98 -15.19
C LEU A 544 15.27 -6.66 -15.95
N ALA A 545 15.56 -7.54 -16.90
CA ALA A 545 14.56 -8.32 -17.63
C ALA A 545 13.79 -9.28 -16.72
N ARG A 546 14.48 -9.95 -15.78
CA ARG A 546 13.83 -10.79 -14.77
C ARG A 546 12.94 -9.97 -13.85
N ALA A 547 13.41 -8.77 -13.46
CA ALA A 547 12.58 -7.85 -12.70
C ALA A 547 11.33 -7.43 -13.51
N ALA A 548 11.46 -7.15 -14.81
CA ALA A 548 10.34 -6.81 -15.67
C ALA A 548 9.27 -7.91 -15.74
N GLN A 549 9.68 -9.18 -15.92
CA GLN A 549 8.78 -10.34 -15.93
C GLN A 549 8.05 -10.54 -14.60
N ARG A 550 8.70 -10.20 -13.48
CA ARG A 550 8.11 -10.32 -12.14
C ARG A 550 7.18 -9.16 -11.82
N LEU A 551 7.52 -7.96 -12.27
CA LEU A 551 6.83 -6.72 -11.93
C LEU A 551 5.63 -6.42 -12.83
N SER A 552 5.55 -7.02 -14.02
CA SER A 552 4.46 -6.71 -14.94
C SER A 552 4.07 -7.86 -15.85
N MET A 553 2.75 -8.01 -16.02
CA MET A 553 2.15 -8.96 -16.94
C MET A 553 2.49 -8.66 -18.42
N LYS A 554 2.96 -7.44 -18.75
CA LYS A 554 3.44 -7.05 -20.09
C LYS A 554 4.64 -7.89 -20.55
N PHE A 555 5.37 -8.49 -19.59
CA PHE A 555 6.56 -9.30 -19.84
C PHE A 555 6.37 -10.77 -19.43
N ALA A 556 5.28 -11.09 -18.70
CA ALA A 556 5.04 -12.42 -18.16
C ALA A 556 4.76 -13.45 -19.28
N GLY A 557 5.25 -14.67 -19.09
CA GLY A 557 5.01 -15.80 -20.02
C GLY A 557 5.70 -15.66 -21.39
N ILE A 558 6.53 -14.64 -21.59
CA ILE A 558 7.34 -14.50 -22.79
C ILE A 558 8.59 -15.36 -22.63
N GLU A 559 8.60 -16.51 -23.30
CA GLU A 559 9.76 -17.39 -23.46
C GLU A 559 10.03 -17.63 -24.93
N LEU A 560 11.27 -17.40 -25.36
CA LEU A 560 11.68 -17.65 -26.73
C LEU A 560 12.48 -18.95 -26.84
N GLU A 561 12.08 -19.82 -27.78
CA GLU A 561 12.85 -21.02 -28.08
C GLU A 561 14.22 -20.66 -28.66
N SER A 562 15.25 -21.42 -28.30
CA SER A 562 16.59 -21.28 -28.88
C SER A 562 16.54 -21.37 -30.42
N GLY A 563 17.05 -20.34 -31.09
CA GLY A 563 17.07 -20.25 -32.57
C GLY A 563 15.84 -19.55 -33.17
N SER A 564 14.97 -18.97 -32.34
CA SER A 564 13.87 -18.11 -32.80
C SER A 564 14.44 -16.91 -33.61
N PRO A 565 13.78 -16.47 -34.70
CA PRO A 565 14.24 -15.35 -35.53
C PRO A 565 14.55 -14.08 -34.73
N GLU A 566 13.78 -13.83 -33.67
CA GLU A 566 13.93 -12.73 -32.73
C GLU A 566 15.32 -12.71 -32.07
N LEU A 567 15.89 -13.88 -31.76
CA LEU A 567 17.19 -14.03 -31.09
C LEU A 567 18.38 -14.07 -32.05
N GLU A 568 18.12 -14.20 -33.35
CA GLU A 568 19.13 -14.27 -34.41
C GLU A 568 19.31 -12.92 -35.14
N GLN A 569 18.72 -11.85 -34.61
CA GLN A 569 18.90 -10.49 -35.12
C GLN A 569 20.37 -10.05 -35.04
N GLU A 570 20.84 -9.34 -36.07
CA GLU A 570 22.24 -8.88 -36.16
C GLU A 570 22.65 -8.01 -34.97
N ALA A 571 21.73 -7.18 -34.46
CA ALA A 571 21.94 -6.33 -33.29
C ALA A 571 22.22 -7.12 -31.99
N LEU A 572 21.75 -8.37 -31.89
CA LEU A 572 21.97 -9.24 -30.73
C LEU A 572 23.24 -10.10 -30.85
N ALA A 573 23.88 -10.13 -32.03
CA ALA A 573 25.07 -10.93 -32.26
C ALA A 573 26.23 -10.66 -31.27
N PRO A 574 26.50 -9.41 -30.84
CA PRO A 574 27.53 -9.10 -29.85
C PRO A 574 27.26 -9.64 -28.44
N TYR A 575 26.00 -9.93 -28.11
CA TYR A 575 25.60 -10.39 -26.78
C TYR A 575 25.80 -11.90 -26.63
N ALA A 576 26.16 -12.32 -25.42
CA ALA A 576 26.26 -13.74 -25.09
C ALA A 576 24.89 -14.42 -25.26
N LYS A 577 24.88 -15.68 -25.70
CA LYS A 577 23.64 -16.42 -25.99
C LYS A 577 22.65 -16.44 -24.82
N TRP A 578 23.15 -16.53 -23.59
CA TRP A 578 22.34 -16.54 -22.37
C TRP A 578 21.66 -15.19 -22.08
N ALA A 579 22.16 -14.08 -22.64
CA ALA A 579 21.63 -12.74 -22.42
C ALA A 579 20.67 -12.28 -23.51
N ARG A 580 20.75 -12.86 -24.72
CA ARG A 580 20.02 -12.37 -25.92
C ARG A 580 18.52 -12.27 -25.72
N GLU A 581 17.93 -13.23 -25.03
CA GLU A 581 16.49 -13.21 -24.73
C GLU A 581 16.12 -12.03 -23.83
N SER A 582 16.87 -11.82 -22.74
CA SER A 582 16.67 -10.67 -21.85
C SER A 582 16.85 -9.33 -22.56
N VAL A 583 17.85 -9.24 -23.44
CA VAL A 583 18.13 -8.05 -24.23
C VAL A 583 16.99 -7.78 -25.20
N TRP A 584 16.53 -8.80 -25.94
CA TRP A 584 15.38 -8.68 -26.81
C TRP A 584 14.10 -8.34 -26.03
N LEU A 585 13.91 -8.90 -24.84
CA LEU A 585 12.75 -8.62 -24.00
C LEU A 585 12.65 -7.14 -23.66
N LEU A 586 13.76 -6.49 -23.30
CA LEU A 586 13.75 -5.07 -22.93
C LEU A 586 13.86 -4.12 -24.13
N ASP A 587 14.41 -4.53 -25.26
CA ASP A 587 14.61 -3.65 -26.43
C ASP A 587 13.53 -3.80 -27.52
N GLY A 588 13.07 -5.03 -27.73
CA GLY A 588 12.33 -5.40 -28.95
C GLY A 588 10.98 -6.07 -28.73
N SER A 589 10.63 -6.49 -27.50
CA SER A 589 9.37 -7.19 -27.26
C SER A 589 8.15 -6.27 -27.19
N GLN A 590 8.36 -4.99 -26.84
CA GLN A 590 7.29 -4.05 -26.55
C GLN A 590 7.06 -3.06 -27.70
N VAL A 591 5.80 -2.69 -27.90
CA VAL A 591 5.39 -1.67 -28.87
C VAL A 591 4.47 -0.63 -28.22
N ASN A 592 4.51 0.59 -28.72
CA ASN A 592 3.56 1.63 -28.33
C ASN A 592 2.21 1.46 -29.06
N PRO A 593 1.17 2.25 -28.75
CA PRO A 593 -0.13 2.14 -29.42
C PRO A 593 -0.11 2.39 -30.94
N LEU A 594 0.98 2.93 -31.49
CA LEU A 594 1.19 3.10 -32.93
C LEU A 594 1.92 1.91 -33.57
N GLY A 595 2.24 0.86 -32.80
CA GLY A 595 2.98 -0.31 -33.25
C GLY A 595 4.48 -0.06 -33.43
N MET A 596 5.02 1.04 -32.90
CA MET A 596 6.45 1.32 -32.93
C MET A 596 7.14 0.65 -31.74
N GLY A 597 8.29 0.03 -31.97
CA GLY A 597 9.10 -0.60 -30.92
C GLY A 597 9.46 0.37 -29.79
N VAL A 598 9.39 -0.12 -28.57
CA VAL A 598 9.75 0.61 -27.35
C VAL A 598 10.91 -0.12 -26.70
N SER A 599 12.07 0.53 -26.66
CA SER A 599 13.22 0.06 -25.90
C SER A 599 13.18 0.64 -24.49
N LEU A 600 13.46 -0.21 -23.50
CA LEU A 600 13.63 0.15 -22.10
C LEU A 600 15.10 0.28 -21.70
N LEU A 601 16.01 0.12 -22.66
CA LEU A 601 17.44 0.33 -22.44
C LEU A 601 17.75 1.84 -22.35
N TRP A 602 18.84 2.19 -21.67
CA TRP A 602 19.22 3.59 -21.43
C TRP A 602 19.76 4.30 -22.69
N GLU A 603 20.11 3.54 -23.73
CA GLU A 603 20.55 4.03 -25.03
C GLU A 603 20.19 3.02 -26.13
N SER A 604 20.55 3.30 -27.38
CA SER A 604 20.27 2.38 -28.48
C SER A 604 21.04 1.06 -28.31
N LEU A 605 20.37 -0.06 -28.56
CA LEU A 605 20.97 -1.40 -28.44
C LEU A 605 22.34 -1.54 -29.15
N THR A 606 22.52 -0.87 -30.29
CA THR A 606 23.76 -0.93 -31.08
C THR A 606 24.92 -0.12 -30.49
N ASP A 607 24.62 0.81 -29.58
CA ASP A 607 25.60 1.67 -28.91
C ASP A 607 26.05 1.07 -27.55
N ILE A 608 25.28 0.12 -27.01
CA ILE A 608 25.61 -0.61 -25.77
C ILE A 608 26.69 -1.66 -26.05
N ALA A 609 27.81 -1.57 -25.33
CA ALA A 609 28.89 -2.55 -25.39
C ALA A 609 28.65 -3.67 -24.35
N PRO A 610 28.28 -4.91 -24.73
CA PRO A 610 27.73 -5.90 -23.79
C PRO A 610 28.61 -6.25 -22.58
N THR A 611 29.93 -6.17 -22.75
CA THR A 611 30.94 -6.54 -21.73
C THR A 611 31.56 -5.33 -21.02
N ALA A 612 31.10 -4.12 -21.33
CA ALA A 612 31.53 -2.93 -20.61
C ALA A 612 30.91 -2.91 -19.20
N PRO A 613 31.61 -2.37 -18.20
CA PRO A 613 31.05 -2.23 -16.85
C PRO A 613 29.87 -1.26 -16.84
N THR A 614 28.82 -1.63 -16.09
CA THR A 614 27.63 -0.80 -15.89
C THR A 614 27.91 0.30 -14.86
N THR A 615 27.60 1.54 -15.21
CA THR A 615 27.68 2.69 -14.30
C THR A 615 26.40 2.84 -13.48
N ARG A 616 26.47 3.62 -12.39
CA ARG A 616 25.30 3.96 -11.57
C ARG A 616 24.23 4.71 -12.34
N ALA A 617 24.62 5.60 -13.26
CA ALA A 617 23.68 6.38 -14.06
C ALA A 617 22.95 5.51 -15.11
N GLU A 618 23.65 4.61 -15.78
CA GLU A 618 23.03 3.64 -16.72
C GLU A 618 22.04 2.73 -15.97
N ALA A 619 22.42 2.25 -14.77
CA ALA A 619 21.54 1.41 -13.96
C ALA A 619 20.30 2.15 -13.44
N ALA A 620 20.43 3.43 -13.09
CA ALA A 620 19.30 4.26 -12.72
C ALA A 620 18.39 4.54 -13.94
N ALA A 621 18.97 4.81 -15.11
CA ALA A 621 18.22 5.05 -16.33
C ALA A 621 17.41 3.83 -16.77
N GLY A 622 18.02 2.64 -16.80
CA GLY A 622 17.31 1.39 -17.13
C GLY A 622 16.19 1.07 -16.13
N LEU A 623 16.46 1.25 -14.83
CA LEU A 623 15.45 1.06 -13.79
C LEU A 623 14.28 2.04 -13.94
N TYR A 624 14.56 3.33 -14.14
CA TYR A 624 13.55 4.35 -14.38
C TYR A 624 12.67 3.99 -15.59
N SER A 625 13.29 3.64 -16.72
CA SER A 625 12.57 3.23 -17.94
C SER A 625 11.64 2.06 -17.68
N LEU A 626 12.10 1.03 -16.95
CA LEU A 626 11.27 -0.10 -16.58
C LEU A 626 10.08 0.33 -15.71
N LEU A 627 10.34 1.03 -14.60
CA LEU A 627 9.29 1.39 -13.64
C LEU A 627 8.26 2.37 -14.23
N ALA A 628 8.70 3.29 -15.09
CA ALA A 628 7.81 4.22 -15.79
C ALA A 628 6.98 3.50 -16.86
N TYR A 629 7.58 2.57 -17.62
CA TYR A 629 6.85 1.83 -18.66
C TYR A 629 5.80 0.85 -18.09
N THR A 630 6.12 0.23 -16.96
CA THR A 630 5.18 -0.68 -16.29
C THR A 630 4.05 0.06 -15.58
N GLY A 631 4.20 1.35 -15.30
CA GLY A 631 3.24 2.13 -14.50
C GLY A 631 3.46 1.98 -12.99
N ILE A 632 4.61 1.45 -12.55
CA ILE A 632 4.95 1.42 -11.12
C ILE A 632 5.24 2.83 -10.63
N LEU A 633 6.02 3.59 -11.41
CA LEU A 633 6.15 5.03 -11.21
C LEU A 633 4.93 5.74 -11.80
N PRO A 634 4.31 6.67 -11.06
CA PRO A 634 3.26 7.50 -11.62
C PRO A 634 3.79 8.38 -12.76
N ALA A 635 2.95 8.58 -13.77
CA ALA A 635 3.27 9.25 -15.04
C ALA A 635 3.27 10.78 -14.97
#